data_AF-S8D9Q9-F1
#
_entry.id   AF-S8D9Q9-F1
#
_cell.length_a   1.000
_cell.length_b   1.000
_cell.length_c   1.000
_cell.angle_alpha   90.00
_cell.angle_beta   90.00
_cell.angle_gamma   90.00
#
_symmetry.space_group_name_H-M   'P 1'
#
loop_
_entity.id
_entity.type
_entity.pdbx_description
1 polymer ?
#
loop_
_entity_poly.entity_id
_entity_poly.type
_entity_poly.pdbx_seq_one_letter_code
_entity_poly.pdbx_strand_id
1 'polypeptide(L)'
;MSPQTETKASVGFKAGVKEYKLTYYTPEYETKDTDILAAFRVTPQPGVPPEEAGAAVAAESSTGTWTTVWTDGLTSLDRYKGRCYNIEPVPGETDQYICYVAYPLDLFEEGSVTNMFTSIVGNVFGFKALPVYECLRGGLDFTKDDENVNSQPFMRWRDRFLFCAEGIYKAQAETGEIKGHYLNATAGTCEEMIKRAVFARELGVPIIMHDYLTGGFTANTSLAHYCRDNGLLLHIHRAMHAVIDRQKNHGIHFRVLAKALRMSGGDHIHSGTVVGKLEGERDITLGFVDLLRDDFIEKDRSRGIYFAQDWVSLPGVIPVASGGIHVWHMPALTEIFQDDSVLQFGGGTLGHPWGNAPGAVANRVALEACVQARNEGRDLAAEGNAIIREASKWSPELAAACEVWKEIKFEFKAFAQFYCRDHITSCIDNYLQYQNSIDTSSGSGSSTCYISSFVFDKRRTSHDSGGSVIRPRLKSIDLTLRERSNDLDETKKYRHLWVQCENCYGLNYKKFLKSKMNICEQCGYHLKMSSSERLEVSIDHGTWEPMDEDMVSMDPIGFHSEEEPYKDRMDSYQRKTGLTEAVQTGIGRLNVSASGGARMQEGSLSLMQMAKISSSLYDYQSTKKLFYVAILTSPTTGGVTASFGMLGDIIIAEPNSYIAFAGKRVIEQTLNKTVPEGSQAAEYLFQKGLFDLIVPRNLLKSVLSELFKIHAFFPLN
;
A
#
# COMPACT_ATOMS: atom_id res chain seq x y z
N MET A 1 -40.26 -40.45 13.69
CA MET A 1 -40.95 -39.14 13.63
C MET A 1 -39.88 -38.10 13.38
N SER A 2 -39.68 -37.74 12.12
CA SER A 2 -38.65 -36.79 11.68
C SER A 2 -39.26 -35.40 11.63
N PRO A 3 -38.62 -34.34 12.17
CA PRO A 3 -39.10 -32.99 11.98
C PRO A 3 -38.73 -32.54 10.56
N GLN A 4 -39.72 -32.54 9.66
CA GLN A 4 -39.66 -31.77 8.43
C GLN A 4 -39.51 -30.29 8.81
N THR A 5 -38.33 -29.74 8.59
CA THR A 5 -38.13 -28.29 8.55
C THR A 5 -38.53 -27.83 7.16
N GLU A 6 -39.82 -27.54 6.98
CA GLU A 6 -40.29 -26.73 5.85
C GLU A 6 -39.68 -25.33 5.99
N THR A 7 -38.70 -25.02 5.15
CA THR A 7 -38.32 -23.63 4.88
C THR A 7 -39.49 -22.95 4.20
N LYS A 8 -40.28 -22.19 4.96
CA LYS A 8 -41.23 -21.21 4.44
C LYS A 8 -40.46 -20.17 3.63
N ALA A 9 -40.30 -20.39 2.33
CA ALA A 9 -40.06 -19.32 1.37
C ALA A 9 -41.28 -18.39 1.45
N SER A 10 -41.12 -17.27 2.15
CA SER A 10 -42.20 -16.33 2.44
C SER A 10 -42.79 -15.77 1.15
N VAL A 11 -44.12 -15.75 1.10
CA VAL A 11 -44.99 -15.08 0.14
C VAL A 11 -44.38 -13.73 -0.31
N GLY A 12 -43.85 -13.64 -1.55
CA GLY A 12 -43.41 -12.35 -2.14
C GLY A 12 -42.14 -12.35 -3.00
N PHE A 13 -41.26 -13.36 -2.93
CA PHE A 13 -40.06 -13.40 -3.78
C PHE A 13 -40.40 -13.79 -5.24
N LYS A 14 -39.98 -12.94 -6.19
CA LYS A 14 -40.05 -13.23 -7.64
C LYS A 14 -38.65 -13.09 -8.23
N ALA A 15 -38.07 -14.23 -8.59
CA ALA A 15 -36.79 -14.32 -9.31
C ALA A 15 -36.86 -13.62 -10.68
N GLY A 16 -35.71 -13.15 -11.15
CA GLY A 16 -35.55 -12.49 -12.46
C GLY A 16 -34.88 -11.11 -12.37
N VAL A 17 -34.50 -10.62 -13.55
CA VAL A 17 -33.89 -9.30 -13.78
C VAL A 17 -34.96 -8.23 -13.75
N LYS A 18 -34.65 -7.09 -13.12
CA LYS A 18 -35.51 -5.91 -13.02
C LYS A 18 -34.63 -4.67 -13.15
N GLU A 19 -35.23 -3.57 -13.62
CA GLU A 19 -34.56 -2.26 -13.64
C GLU A 19 -34.18 -1.82 -12.22
N TYR A 20 -32.97 -1.30 -12.04
CA TYR A 20 -32.47 -0.81 -10.75
C TYR A 20 -33.29 0.36 -10.21
N LYS A 21 -33.81 1.22 -11.10
CA LYS A 21 -34.59 2.41 -10.72
C LYS A 21 -35.84 2.09 -9.90
N LEU A 22 -36.37 0.86 -10.00
CA LEU A 22 -37.53 0.43 -9.20
C LEU A 22 -37.24 0.36 -7.69
N THR A 23 -35.97 0.32 -7.29
CA THR A 23 -35.57 0.12 -5.88
C THR A 23 -34.57 1.17 -5.38
N TYR A 24 -33.68 1.63 -6.26
CA TYR A 24 -32.52 2.45 -5.90
C TYR A 24 -32.56 3.89 -6.43
N TYR A 25 -33.57 4.25 -7.25
CA TYR A 25 -33.90 5.65 -7.55
C TYR A 25 -35.06 6.08 -6.66
N THR A 26 -34.78 7.00 -5.73
CA THR A 26 -35.76 7.49 -4.74
C THR A 26 -35.66 9.02 -4.68
N PRO A 27 -36.19 9.74 -5.69
CA PRO A 27 -36.09 11.20 -5.78
C PRO A 27 -36.78 11.94 -4.63
N GLU A 28 -37.70 11.27 -3.93
CA GLU A 28 -38.40 11.76 -2.74
C GLU A 28 -37.59 11.60 -1.44
N TYR A 29 -36.41 10.97 -1.48
CA TYR A 29 -35.62 10.70 -0.28
C TYR A 29 -34.95 11.96 0.27
N GLU A 30 -35.28 12.31 1.51
CA GLU A 30 -34.57 13.33 2.27
C GLU A 30 -33.31 12.73 2.91
N THR A 31 -32.15 13.28 2.57
CA THR A 31 -30.86 12.86 3.13
C THR A 31 -30.80 13.09 4.62
N LYS A 32 -30.21 12.15 5.35
CA LYS A 32 -29.95 12.29 6.80
C LYS A 32 -28.59 12.91 7.04
N ASP A 33 -28.42 13.57 8.19
CA ASP A 33 -27.12 14.16 8.61
C ASP A 33 -25.99 13.13 8.71
N THR A 34 -26.34 11.86 8.89
CA THR A 34 -25.40 10.74 9.01
C THR A 34 -25.07 10.07 7.68
N ASP A 35 -25.79 10.39 6.59
CA ASP A 35 -25.53 9.74 5.31
C ASP A 35 -24.19 10.23 4.74
N ILE A 36 -23.44 9.31 4.14
CA ILE A 36 -22.33 9.69 3.26
C ILE A 36 -22.92 10.01 1.89
N LEU A 37 -22.63 11.21 1.37
CA LEU A 37 -23.15 11.68 0.09
C LEU A 37 -22.04 11.65 -0.96
N ALA A 38 -22.36 11.14 -2.15
CA ALA A 38 -21.46 11.15 -3.31
C ALA A 38 -22.17 11.76 -4.53
N ALA A 39 -21.44 12.58 -5.28
CA ALA A 39 -21.88 13.13 -6.55
C ALA A 39 -21.09 12.47 -7.68
N PHE A 40 -21.77 11.67 -8.49
CA PHE A 40 -21.15 10.99 -9.63
C PHE A 40 -21.46 11.73 -10.91
N ARG A 41 -20.42 12.09 -11.68
CA ARG A 41 -20.59 12.51 -13.06
C ARG A 41 -20.74 11.26 -13.93
N VAL A 42 -21.96 11.03 -14.41
CA VAL A 42 -22.35 9.84 -15.15
C VAL A 42 -22.64 10.21 -16.60
N THR A 43 -22.10 9.42 -17.53
CA THR A 43 -22.43 9.47 -18.96
C THR A 43 -23.11 8.14 -19.31
N PRO A 44 -24.45 8.11 -19.35
CA PRO A 44 -25.18 6.90 -19.73
C PRO A 44 -24.83 6.48 -21.17
N GLN A 45 -24.92 5.18 -21.45
CA GLN A 45 -24.89 4.71 -22.83
C GLN A 45 -26.13 5.20 -23.59
N PRO A 46 -26.06 5.39 -24.92
CA PRO A 46 -27.24 5.71 -25.72
C PRO A 46 -28.38 4.72 -25.47
N GLY A 47 -29.56 5.23 -25.11
CA GLY A 47 -30.75 4.43 -24.80
C GLY A 47 -30.88 4.00 -23.32
N VAL A 48 -29.89 4.29 -22.47
CA VAL A 48 -30.01 4.07 -21.01
C VAL A 48 -30.51 5.36 -20.34
N PRO A 49 -31.67 5.33 -19.66
CA PRO A 49 -32.17 6.49 -18.93
C PRO A 49 -31.21 6.93 -17.81
N PRO A 50 -31.04 8.23 -17.55
CA PRO A 50 -30.16 8.72 -16.49
C PRO A 50 -30.60 8.22 -15.10
N GLU A 51 -31.90 8.01 -14.87
CA GLU A 51 -32.44 7.44 -13.64
C GLU A 51 -31.98 5.99 -13.44
N GLU A 52 -31.95 5.19 -14.51
CA GLU A 52 -31.46 3.82 -14.45
C GLU A 52 -29.95 3.77 -14.25
N ALA A 53 -29.21 4.68 -14.90
CA ALA A 53 -27.76 4.79 -14.70
C ALA A 53 -27.41 5.20 -13.26
N GLY A 54 -28.09 6.21 -12.71
CA GLY A 54 -27.91 6.64 -11.32
C GLY A 54 -28.34 5.57 -10.31
N ALA A 55 -29.45 4.88 -10.57
CA ALA A 55 -29.90 3.75 -9.75
C ALA A 55 -28.93 2.57 -9.81
N ALA A 56 -28.36 2.25 -10.97
CA ALA A 56 -27.37 1.20 -11.11
C ALA A 56 -26.11 1.52 -10.30
N VAL A 57 -25.63 2.78 -10.35
CA VAL A 57 -24.54 3.25 -9.50
C VAL A 57 -24.91 3.06 -8.03
N ALA A 58 -26.06 3.57 -7.58
CA ALA A 58 -26.48 3.49 -6.18
C ALA A 58 -26.68 2.05 -5.69
N ALA A 59 -27.35 1.22 -6.49
CA ALA A 59 -27.61 -0.17 -6.20
C ALA A 59 -26.31 -0.90 -5.96
N GLU A 60 -25.44 -0.81 -6.93
CA GLU A 60 -24.32 -1.70 -6.94
C GLU A 60 -23.13 -1.09 -6.17
N SER A 61 -23.08 0.19 -5.84
CA SER A 61 -22.14 0.70 -4.81
C SER A 61 -22.66 0.50 -3.37
N SER A 62 -23.77 -0.23 -3.19
CA SER A 62 -24.33 -0.59 -1.89
C SER A 62 -24.64 -2.09 -1.82
N THR A 63 -25.88 -2.50 -2.08
CA THR A 63 -26.43 -3.85 -1.79
C THR A 63 -27.03 -4.57 -3.00
N GLY A 64 -27.17 -3.90 -4.14
CA GLY A 64 -27.90 -4.40 -5.31
C GLY A 64 -27.07 -5.33 -6.18
N THR A 65 -27.75 -6.14 -7.00
CA THR A 65 -27.12 -6.95 -8.05
C THR A 65 -28.04 -7.07 -9.27
N TRP A 66 -27.54 -7.62 -10.37
CA TRP A 66 -28.22 -7.64 -11.68
C TRP A 66 -29.50 -8.49 -11.76
N THR A 67 -29.79 -9.30 -10.76
CA THR A 67 -31.02 -10.11 -10.66
C THR A 67 -31.54 -10.05 -9.22
N THR A 68 -32.86 -10.19 -9.04
CA THR A 68 -33.44 -10.27 -7.70
C THR A 68 -32.88 -11.48 -6.95
N VAL A 69 -32.45 -11.30 -5.71
CA VAL A 69 -31.97 -12.38 -4.82
C VAL A 69 -32.88 -12.48 -3.61
N TRP A 70 -33.23 -13.71 -3.19
CA TRP A 70 -34.15 -13.90 -2.06
C TRP A 70 -33.54 -13.48 -0.72
N THR A 71 -32.21 -13.43 -0.65
CA THR A 71 -31.44 -13.03 0.54
C THR A 71 -31.68 -11.60 0.96
N ASP A 72 -32.20 -10.73 0.08
CA ASP A 72 -32.63 -9.38 0.47
C ASP A 72 -33.69 -9.42 1.58
N GLY A 73 -34.53 -10.46 1.61
CA GLY A 73 -35.55 -10.68 2.65
C GLY A 73 -34.99 -11.11 4.01
N LEU A 74 -33.70 -11.43 4.11
CA LEU A 74 -33.02 -11.75 5.38
C LEU A 74 -32.52 -10.49 6.09
N THR A 75 -32.52 -9.34 5.42
CA THR A 75 -32.05 -8.05 5.94
C THR A 75 -33.10 -6.95 5.70
N SER A 76 -32.83 -5.74 6.18
CA SER A 76 -33.67 -4.57 5.90
C SER A 76 -33.06 -3.80 4.74
N LEU A 77 -33.47 -4.12 3.51
CA LEU A 77 -33.00 -3.43 2.31
C LEU A 77 -33.24 -1.92 2.39
N ASP A 78 -34.39 -1.51 2.93
CA ASP A 78 -34.71 -0.09 3.13
C ASP A 78 -33.80 0.61 4.15
N ARG A 79 -33.09 -0.12 5.02
CA ARG A 79 -32.05 0.47 5.88
C ARG A 79 -30.73 0.63 5.13
N TYR A 80 -30.30 -0.41 4.40
CA TYR A 80 -28.93 -0.52 3.88
C TYR A 80 -28.75 -0.11 2.42
N LYS A 81 -29.82 0.05 1.63
CA LYS A 81 -29.68 0.46 0.23
C LYS A 81 -29.07 1.86 0.11
N GLY A 82 -28.13 2.01 -0.80
CA GLY A 82 -27.74 3.30 -1.36
C GLY A 82 -28.90 3.88 -2.16
N ARG A 83 -29.02 5.20 -2.23
CA ARG A 83 -30.18 5.86 -2.85
C ARG A 83 -29.73 6.94 -3.79
N CYS A 84 -30.00 6.79 -5.09
CA CYS A 84 -29.90 7.90 -6.03
C CYS A 84 -31.11 8.81 -5.77
N TYR A 85 -30.88 9.94 -5.10
CA TYR A 85 -31.96 10.82 -4.63
C TYR A 85 -32.11 12.09 -5.47
N ASN A 86 -31.11 12.43 -6.29
CA ASN A 86 -31.22 13.56 -7.20
C ASN A 86 -30.37 13.32 -8.45
N ILE A 87 -30.82 13.84 -9.60
CA ILE A 87 -30.11 13.78 -10.87
C ILE A 87 -30.28 15.12 -11.56
N GLU A 88 -29.18 15.74 -11.97
CA GLU A 88 -29.20 16.98 -12.75
C GLU A 88 -28.34 16.88 -14.01
N PRO A 89 -28.74 17.49 -15.13
CA PRO A 89 -27.90 17.55 -16.33
C PRO A 89 -26.68 18.44 -16.09
N VAL A 90 -25.54 18.06 -16.66
CA VAL A 90 -24.32 18.87 -16.63
C VAL A 90 -24.47 20.03 -17.62
N PRO A 91 -24.32 21.29 -17.19
CA PRO A 91 -24.37 22.43 -18.11
C PRO A 91 -23.28 22.35 -19.19
N GLY A 92 -23.68 22.47 -20.46
CA GLY A 92 -22.78 22.48 -21.62
C GLY A 92 -22.47 21.10 -22.22
N GLU A 93 -22.92 20.01 -21.59
CA GLU A 93 -22.78 18.64 -22.09
C GLU A 93 -24.15 18.06 -22.44
N THR A 94 -24.27 17.32 -23.54
CA THR A 94 -25.59 16.83 -24.03
C THR A 94 -26.04 15.54 -23.36
N ASP A 95 -25.11 14.71 -22.89
CA ASP A 95 -25.37 13.35 -22.41
C ASP A 95 -24.68 13.04 -21.07
N GLN A 96 -24.40 14.08 -20.27
CA GLN A 96 -23.80 13.93 -18.94
C GLN A 96 -24.73 14.43 -17.85
N TYR A 97 -24.73 13.71 -16.73
CA TYR A 97 -25.55 14.00 -15.57
C TYR A 97 -24.71 13.94 -14.29
N ILE A 98 -25.08 14.70 -13.27
CA ILE A 98 -24.62 14.50 -11.90
C ILE A 98 -25.69 13.70 -11.18
N CYS A 99 -25.36 12.46 -10.80
CA CYS A 99 -26.21 11.60 -9.99
C CYS A 99 -25.75 11.69 -8.53
N TYR A 100 -26.64 12.14 -7.65
CA TYR A 100 -26.38 12.24 -6.21
C TYR A 100 -26.86 10.98 -5.51
N VAL A 101 -25.95 10.33 -4.79
CA VAL A 101 -26.19 9.07 -4.09
C VAL A 101 -25.96 9.26 -2.59
N ALA A 102 -26.95 8.85 -1.78
CA ALA A 102 -26.86 8.81 -0.33
C ALA A 102 -26.63 7.38 0.16
N TYR A 103 -25.60 7.20 0.99
CA TYR A 103 -25.23 5.93 1.60
C TYR A 103 -25.45 5.97 3.11
N PRO A 104 -26.25 5.05 3.68
CA PRO A 104 -26.37 4.91 5.12
C PRO A 104 -25.01 4.70 5.79
N LEU A 105 -24.75 5.39 6.91
CA LEU A 105 -23.48 5.30 7.66
C LEU A 105 -23.07 3.85 7.98
N ASP A 106 -24.06 3.00 8.29
CA ASP A 106 -23.88 1.61 8.69
C ASP A 106 -23.23 0.72 7.60
N LEU A 107 -23.13 1.21 6.35
CA LEU A 107 -22.41 0.51 5.27
C LEU A 107 -20.89 0.55 5.43
N PHE A 108 -20.38 1.50 6.22
CA PHE A 108 -18.95 1.78 6.29
C PHE A 108 -18.33 1.27 7.59
N GLU A 109 -17.19 0.58 7.46
CA GLU A 109 -16.37 0.19 8.59
C GLU A 109 -15.70 1.42 9.23
N GLU A 110 -15.85 1.55 10.55
CA GLU A 110 -15.35 2.71 11.29
C GLU A 110 -13.82 2.86 11.15
N GLY A 111 -13.37 4.03 10.70
CA GLY A 111 -11.94 4.34 10.53
C GLY A 111 -11.29 3.71 9.28
N SER A 112 -12.06 3.10 8.37
CA SER A 112 -11.53 2.44 7.17
C SER A 112 -11.84 3.21 5.89
N VAL A 113 -10.89 4.07 5.47
CA VAL A 113 -10.97 4.77 4.16
C VAL A 113 -10.98 3.75 3.01
N THR A 114 -10.24 2.64 3.16
CA THR A 114 -10.24 1.53 2.20
C THR A 114 -11.64 0.95 2.01
N ASN A 115 -12.37 0.66 3.08
CA ASN A 115 -13.75 0.16 2.97
C ASN A 115 -14.67 1.19 2.30
N MET A 116 -14.55 2.48 2.66
CA MET A 116 -15.31 3.56 2.02
C MET A 116 -15.06 3.63 0.52
N PHE A 117 -13.80 3.56 0.09
CA PHE A 117 -13.46 3.57 -1.33
C PHE A 117 -13.86 2.28 -2.04
N THR A 118 -13.71 1.11 -1.42
CA THR A 118 -14.20 -0.15 -1.99
C THR A 118 -15.71 -0.09 -2.26
N SER A 119 -16.49 0.48 -1.34
CA SER A 119 -17.95 0.64 -1.53
C SER A 119 -18.31 1.69 -2.60
N ILE A 120 -17.77 2.91 -2.52
CA ILE A 120 -18.22 4.04 -3.36
C ILE A 120 -17.60 4.00 -4.76
N VAL A 121 -16.32 3.62 -4.86
CA VAL A 121 -15.55 3.68 -6.12
C VAL A 121 -14.83 2.37 -6.46
N GLY A 122 -15.02 1.31 -5.67
CA GLY A 122 -14.35 0.03 -5.89
C GLY A 122 -14.96 -0.64 -7.09
N ASN A 123 -16.19 -1.09 -6.92
CA ASN A 123 -17.04 -1.53 -7.98
C ASN A 123 -18.42 -1.02 -7.60
N VAL A 124 -19.16 -0.47 -8.55
CA VAL A 124 -20.60 -0.44 -8.43
C VAL A 124 -21.08 -1.90 -8.52
N PHE A 125 -20.75 -2.83 -7.58
CA PHE A 125 -21.18 -4.26 -7.49
C PHE A 125 -21.36 -4.94 -6.09
N GLY A 126 -22.18 -4.43 -5.17
CA GLY A 126 -23.29 -5.14 -4.51
C GLY A 126 -23.05 -6.11 -3.35
N PHE A 127 -23.26 -5.66 -2.10
CA PHE A 127 -23.23 -6.46 -0.86
C PHE A 127 -24.12 -7.72 -0.90
N LYS A 128 -23.58 -8.91 -0.57
CA LYS A 128 -24.37 -10.15 -0.38
C LYS A 128 -24.08 -10.81 0.96
N ALA A 129 -25.10 -10.96 1.79
CA ALA A 129 -25.07 -11.90 2.91
C ALA A 129 -25.24 -13.32 2.36
N LEU A 130 -24.16 -14.12 2.39
CA LEU A 130 -24.14 -15.41 1.71
C LEU A 130 -24.43 -16.59 2.66
N PRO A 131 -25.41 -17.46 2.35
CA PRO A 131 -25.53 -18.78 2.99
C PRO A 131 -24.46 -19.75 2.44
N VAL A 132 -23.25 -19.67 3.01
CA VAL A 132 -22.05 -20.45 2.59
C VAL A 132 -22.34 -21.95 2.48
N TYR A 133 -22.96 -22.55 3.50
CA TYR A 133 -23.26 -23.98 3.53
C TYR A 133 -24.14 -24.43 2.36
N GLU A 134 -25.24 -23.72 2.07
CA GLU A 134 -26.20 -24.13 1.04
C GLU A 134 -25.59 -24.09 -0.37
N CYS A 135 -24.77 -23.09 -0.66
CA CYS A 135 -24.10 -22.99 -1.95
C CYS A 135 -23.03 -24.09 -2.11
N LEU A 136 -22.22 -24.33 -1.08
CA LEU A 136 -21.14 -25.32 -1.13
C LEU A 136 -21.66 -26.76 -1.18
N ARG A 137 -22.69 -27.10 -0.39
CA ARG A 137 -23.31 -28.44 -0.43
C ARG A 137 -23.99 -28.73 -1.77
N GLY A 138 -24.42 -27.68 -2.49
CA GLY A 138 -25.03 -27.79 -3.81
C GLY A 138 -24.02 -27.98 -4.95
N GLY A 139 -22.70 -28.02 -4.67
CA GLY A 139 -21.68 -28.37 -5.65
C GLY A 139 -20.73 -27.25 -6.06
N LEU A 140 -20.85 -26.04 -5.50
CA LEU A 140 -19.80 -25.03 -5.68
C LEU A 140 -18.54 -25.43 -4.88
N ASP A 141 -17.37 -25.18 -5.45
CA ASP A 141 -16.08 -25.36 -4.76
C ASP A 141 -15.81 -24.23 -3.77
N PHE A 142 -16.18 -23.01 -4.19
CA PHE A 142 -15.96 -21.79 -3.44
C PHE A 142 -17.20 -20.91 -3.35
N THR A 143 -17.28 -20.20 -2.23
CA THR A 143 -18.05 -18.95 -2.09
C THR A 143 -17.10 -17.82 -1.68
N LYS A 144 -17.56 -16.57 -1.64
CA LYS A 144 -16.71 -15.45 -1.23
C LYS A 144 -17.49 -14.39 -0.46
N ASP A 145 -16.78 -13.70 0.42
CA ASP A 145 -17.17 -12.36 0.85
C ASP A 145 -17.25 -11.44 -0.36
N ASP A 146 -18.17 -10.48 -0.34
CA ASP A 146 -18.14 -9.37 -1.29
C ASP A 146 -16.92 -8.47 -1.01
N GLU A 147 -16.44 -7.71 -2.00
CA GLU A 147 -15.26 -6.85 -1.79
C GLU A 147 -15.47 -5.84 -0.66
N ASN A 148 -16.66 -5.26 -0.59
CA ASN A 148 -17.01 -4.28 0.42
C ASN A 148 -17.41 -4.93 1.75
N VAL A 149 -17.54 -6.26 1.84
CA VAL A 149 -17.76 -6.97 3.10
C VAL A 149 -16.44 -7.04 3.87
N ASN A 150 -16.26 -6.15 4.85
CA ASN A 150 -15.07 -6.11 5.69
C ASN A 150 -15.46 -6.35 7.15
N SER A 151 -15.71 -5.30 7.94
CA SER A 151 -16.23 -5.42 9.31
C SER A 151 -17.20 -4.30 9.72
N GLN A 152 -18.41 -4.36 9.18
CA GLN A 152 -19.46 -3.36 9.43
C GLN A 152 -20.28 -3.61 10.70
N PRO A 153 -21.02 -2.59 11.21
CA PRO A 153 -21.93 -2.74 12.36
C PRO A 153 -22.93 -3.89 12.28
N PHE A 154 -23.46 -4.19 11.09
CA PHE A 154 -24.46 -5.25 10.91
C PHE A 154 -23.84 -6.65 10.82
N MET A 155 -22.52 -6.77 10.60
CA MET A 155 -21.80 -8.04 10.51
C MET A 155 -20.30 -7.83 10.74
N ARG A 156 -19.85 -8.02 12.00
CA ARG A 156 -18.43 -7.94 12.35
C ARG A 156 -17.66 -9.14 11.79
N TRP A 157 -16.41 -8.91 11.38
CA TRP A 157 -15.63 -9.90 10.62
C TRP A 157 -15.42 -11.22 11.36
N ARG A 158 -15.18 -11.17 12.67
CA ARG A 158 -14.86 -12.37 13.44
C ARG A 158 -16.03 -13.35 13.52
N ASP A 159 -17.24 -12.83 13.70
CA ASP A 159 -18.45 -13.66 13.74
C ASP A 159 -18.70 -14.31 12.39
N ARG A 160 -18.54 -13.53 11.30
CA ARG A 160 -18.63 -14.05 9.93
C ARG A 160 -17.64 -15.18 9.68
N PHE A 161 -16.38 -15.01 10.06
CA PHE A 161 -15.33 -16.02 9.86
C PHE A 161 -15.69 -17.34 10.55
N LEU A 162 -16.22 -17.29 11.78
CA LEU A 162 -16.65 -18.46 12.53
C LEU A 162 -17.80 -19.21 11.83
N PHE A 163 -18.87 -18.51 11.47
CA PHE A 163 -20.03 -19.14 10.83
C PHE A 163 -19.73 -19.64 9.41
N CYS A 164 -18.87 -18.94 8.66
CA CYS A 164 -18.43 -19.40 7.34
C CYS A 164 -17.57 -20.65 7.45
N ALA A 165 -16.65 -20.73 8.42
CA ALA A 165 -15.86 -21.93 8.66
C ALA A 165 -16.73 -23.13 9.04
N GLU A 166 -17.75 -22.94 9.89
CA GLU A 166 -18.74 -24.00 10.16
C GLU A 166 -19.45 -24.45 8.88
N GLY A 167 -19.90 -23.51 8.05
CA GLY A 167 -20.54 -23.81 6.78
C GLY A 167 -19.65 -24.57 5.79
N ILE A 168 -18.36 -24.21 5.71
CA ILE A 168 -17.34 -24.90 4.91
C ILE A 168 -17.23 -26.36 5.35
N TYR A 169 -16.94 -26.60 6.63
CA TYR A 169 -16.67 -27.95 7.11
C TYR A 169 -17.90 -28.84 7.09
N LYS A 170 -19.09 -28.28 7.31
CA LYS A 170 -20.35 -29.01 7.17
C LYS A 170 -20.59 -29.47 5.74
N ALA A 171 -20.40 -28.58 4.74
CA ALA A 171 -20.56 -28.94 3.33
C ALA A 171 -19.49 -29.93 2.86
N GLN A 172 -18.24 -29.76 3.31
CA GLN A 172 -17.14 -30.69 3.02
C GLN A 172 -17.40 -32.08 3.60
N ALA A 173 -17.91 -32.18 4.83
CA ALA A 173 -18.28 -33.46 5.44
C ALA A 173 -19.45 -34.14 4.71
N GLU A 174 -20.40 -33.38 4.17
CA GLU A 174 -21.56 -33.90 3.43
C GLU A 174 -21.18 -34.37 2.02
N THR A 175 -20.33 -33.63 1.32
CA THR A 175 -19.99 -33.87 -0.09
C THR A 175 -18.74 -34.73 -0.30
N GLY A 176 -17.82 -34.75 0.67
CA GLY A 176 -16.51 -35.40 0.55
C GLY A 176 -15.48 -34.63 -0.30
N GLU A 177 -15.87 -33.49 -0.88
CA GLU A 177 -14.97 -32.60 -1.63
C GLU A 177 -14.40 -31.50 -0.72
N ILE A 178 -13.16 -31.07 -0.96
CA ILE A 178 -12.59 -29.90 -0.28
C ILE A 178 -13.40 -28.66 -0.65
N LYS A 179 -13.78 -27.85 0.34
CA LYS A 179 -14.55 -26.61 0.14
C LYS A 179 -13.82 -25.40 0.70
N GLY A 180 -14.12 -24.22 0.16
CA GLY A 180 -13.59 -22.96 0.67
C GLY A 180 -14.58 -21.80 0.62
N HIS A 181 -14.28 -20.78 1.42
CA HIS A 181 -14.94 -19.48 1.35
C HIS A 181 -13.86 -18.41 1.43
N TYR A 182 -13.85 -17.47 0.48
CA TYR A 182 -12.83 -16.42 0.46
C TYR A 182 -13.14 -15.39 1.56
N LEU A 183 -12.54 -15.60 2.74
CA LEU A 183 -12.71 -14.69 3.87
C LEU A 183 -11.92 -13.40 3.63
N ASN A 184 -12.60 -12.25 3.65
CA ASN A 184 -11.99 -10.98 3.27
C ASN A 184 -11.11 -10.39 4.39
N ALA A 185 -9.80 -10.33 4.13
CA ALA A 185 -8.80 -9.78 5.04
C ALA A 185 -8.60 -8.26 4.89
N THR A 186 -9.20 -7.63 3.88
CA THR A 186 -9.08 -6.18 3.62
C THR A 186 -9.52 -5.35 4.82
N ALA A 187 -8.67 -4.45 5.29
CA ALA A 187 -8.91 -3.65 6.50
C ALA A 187 -8.31 -2.23 6.36
N GLY A 188 -8.65 -1.34 7.30
CA GLY A 188 -8.14 0.04 7.32
C GLY A 188 -6.65 0.18 7.69
N THR A 189 -6.05 -0.84 8.32
CA THR A 189 -4.61 -0.86 8.65
C THR A 189 -4.01 -2.25 8.41
N CYS A 190 -2.68 -2.31 8.24
CA CYS A 190 -1.96 -3.58 8.03
C CYS A 190 -2.07 -4.50 9.25
N GLU A 191 -2.10 -3.97 10.47
CA GLU A 191 -2.24 -4.75 11.71
C GLU A 191 -3.57 -5.49 11.76
N GLU A 192 -4.68 -4.82 11.43
CA GLU A 192 -6.00 -5.47 11.38
C GLU A 192 -6.11 -6.44 10.20
N MET A 193 -5.51 -6.12 9.04
CA MET A 193 -5.45 -7.04 7.90
C MET A 193 -4.76 -8.36 8.28
N ILE A 194 -3.57 -8.29 8.88
CA ILE A 194 -2.81 -9.47 9.31
C ILE A 194 -3.56 -10.21 10.43
N LYS A 195 -4.19 -9.51 11.37
CA LYS A 195 -5.00 -10.14 12.43
C LYS A 195 -6.15 -10.98 11.87
N ARG A 196 -6.81 -10.51 10.80
CA ARG A 196 -7.84 -11.29 10.10
C ARG A 196 -7.25 -12.53 9.42
N ALA A 197 -6.12 -12.37 8.72
CA ALA A 197 -5.42 -13.48 8.07
C ALA A 197 -4.92 -14.54 9.07
N VAL A 198 -4.41 -14.12 10.23
CA VAL A 198 -4.03 -15.01 11.35
C VAL A 198 -5.24 -15.79 11.84
N PHE A 199 -6.38 -15.14 12.05
CA PHE A 199 -7.57 -15.84 12.51
C PHE A 199 -8.12 -16.82 11.47
N ALA A 200 -8.12 -16.48 10.18
CA ALA A 200 -8.47 -17.41 9.11
C ALA A 200 -7.57 -18.67 9.12
N ARG A 201 -6.25 -18.46 9.29
CA ARG A 201 -5.28 -19.55 9.44
C ARG A 201 -5.57 -20.42 10.67
N GLU A 202 -5.91 -19.82 11.81
CA GLU A 202 -6.27 -20.56 13.03
C GLU A 202 -7.53 -21.41 12.85
N LEU A 203 -8.49 -20.95 12.04
CA LEU A 203 -9.69 -21.72 11.67
C LEU A 203 -9.39 -22.86 10.68
N GLY A 204 -8.19 -22.90 10.09
CA GLY A 204 -7.78 -23.92 9.13
C GLY A 204 -8.44 -23.81 7.75
N VAL A 205 -9.03 -22.67 7.41
CA VAL A 205 -9.65 -22.49 6.09
C VAL A 205 -8.59 -22.42 4.98
N PRO A 206 -8.89 -22.85 3.75
CA PRO A 206 -7.87 -22.97 2.71
C PRO A 206 -7.53 -21.65 2.00
N ILE A 207 -8.38 -20.62 2.11
CA ILE A 207 -8.30 -19.43 1.26
C ILE A 207 -8.85 -18.17 1.94
N ILE A 208 -8.20 -17.04 1.67
CA ILE A 208 -8.67 -15.69 2.03
C ILE A 208 -8.73 -14.81 0.77
N MET A 209 -9.31 -13.60 0.90
CA MET A 209 -9.25 -12.59 -0.17
C MET A 209 -8.78 -11.21 0.28
N HIS A 210 -8.31 -10.43 -0.69
CA HIS A 210 -7.86 -9.05 -0.50
C HIS A 210 -8.19 -8.15 -1.70
N ASP A 211 -8.57 -6.90 -1.43
CA ASP A 211 -8.77 -5.86 -2.43
C ASP A 211 -7.46 -5.10 -2.67
N TYR A 212 -6.62 -5.58 -3.59
CA TYR A 212 -5.22 -5.14 -3.66
C TYR A 212 -5.00 -3.66 -4.02
N LEU A 213 -5.90 -3.03 -4.80
CA LEU A 213 -5.75 -1.62 -5.17
C LEU A 213 -6.21 -0.69 -4.05
N THR A 214 -7.35 -0.98 -3.44
CA THR A 214 -7.91 -0.14 -2.36
C THR A 214 -7.17 -0.36 -1.04
N GLY A 215 -6.66 -1.57 -0.77
CA GLY A 215 -5.70 -1.85 0.31
C GLY A 215 -4.28 -1.38 -0.01
N GLY A 216 -3.92 -1.35 -1.31
CA GLY A 216 -2.64 -0.90 -1.83
C GLY A 216 -1.59 -2.01 -1.97
N PHE A 217 -0.68 -1.84 -2.93
CA PHE A 217 0.36 -2.83 -3.28
C PHE A 217 1.29 -3.20 -2.11
N THR A 218 1.61 -2.26 -1.21
CA THR A 218 2.45 -2.54 -0.03
C THR A 218 1.76 -3.53 0.92
N ALA A 219 0.47 -3.32 1.20
CA ALA A 219 -0.32 -4.22 2.02
C ALA A 219 -0.49 -5.58 1.32
N ASN A 220 -0.80 -5.57 0.02
CA ASN A 220 -0.97 -6.80 -0.76
C ASN A 220 0.29 -7.68 -0.75
N THR A 221 1.47 -7.09 -1.02
CA THR A 221 2.74 -7.83 -1.04
C THR A 221 3.07 -8.42 0.33
N SER A 222 2.78 -7.66 1.40
CA SER A 222 2.96 -8.15 2.78
C SER A 222 2.02 -9.33 3.08
N LEU A 223 0.78 -9.27 2.62
CA LEU A 223 -0.20 -10.35 2.78
C LEU A 223 0.16 -11.58 1.93
N ALA A 224 0.66 -11.39 0.71
CA ALA A 224 1.10 -12.48 -0.16
C ALA A 224 2.26 -13.28 0.45
N HIS A 225 3.25 -12.60 1.04
CA HIS A 225 4.32 -13.26 1.79
C HIS A 225 3.77 -14.02 3.00
N TYR A 226 2.85 -13.40 3.76
CA TYR A 226 2.21 -14.08 4.89
C TYR A 226 1.47 -15.34 4.45
N CYS A 227 0.70 -15.28 3.36
CA CYS A 227 -0.03 -16.43 2.80
C CYS A 227 0.90 -17.56 2.39
N ARG A 228 2.01 -17.24 1.70
CA ARG A 228 3.05 -18.21 1.35
C ARG A 228 3.61 -18.94 2.56
N ASP A 229 3.95 -18.20 3.62
CA ASP A 229 4.56 -18.75 4.83
C ASP A 229 3.57 -19.57 5.68
N ASN A 230 2.27 -19.38 5.48
CA ASN A 230 1.21 -19.97 6.30
C ASN A 230 0.31 -20.97 5.56
N GLY A 231 0.56 -21.23 4.28
CA GLY A 231 -0.22 -22.19 3.48
C GLY A 231 -1.66 -21.75 3.23
N LEU A 232 -1.91 -20.45 3.05
CA LEU A 232 -3.21 -19.91 2.65
C LEU A 232 -3.18 -19.54 1.17
N LEU A 233 -4.23 -19.90 0.43
CA LEU A 233 -4.47 -19.32 -0.89
C LEU A 233 -4.93 -17.85 -0.75
N LEU A 234 -4.53 -17.01 -1.69
CA LEU A 234 -4.83 -15.58 -1.72
C LEU A 234 -5.62 -15.21 -2.98
N HIS A 235 -6.93 -15.04 -2.84
CA HIS A 235 -7.79 -14.51 -3.90
C HIS A 235 -7.70 -12.99 -3.98
N ILE A 236 -7.43 -12.44 -5.15
CA ILE A 236 -7.36 -10.99 -5.35
C ILE A 236 -8.61 -10.49 -6.06
N HIS A 237 -9.28 -9.56 -5.39
CA HIS A 237 -10.34 -8.79 -6.00
C HIS A 237 -9.80 -7.44 -6.47
N ARG A 238 -10.27 -6.98 -7.64
CA ARG A 238 -9.72 -5.81 -8.34
C ARG A 238 -10.53 -4.52 -8.15
N ALA A 239 -11.20 -4.37 -7.01
CA ALA A 239 -11.95 -3.14 -6.70
C ALA A 239 -11.09 -1.90 -7.02
N MET A 240 -11.72 -0.88 -7.63
CA MET A 240 -11.18 0.40 -8.09
C MET A 240 -10.49 0.35 -9.45
N HIS A 241 -10.26 -0.83 -10.05
CA HIS A 241 -9.52 -0.93 -11.31
C HIS A 241 -10.13 -0.10 -12.45
N ALA A 242 -11.46 -0.09 -12.60
CA ALA A 242 -12.16 0.60 -13.67
C ALA A 242 -12.08 2.14 -13.57
N VAL A 243 -11.75 2.69 -12.39
CA VAL A 243 -11.42 4.12 -12.26
C VAL A 243 -10.13 4.44 -13.03
N ILE A 244 -9.24 3.47 -13.16
CA ILE A 244 -7.90 3.60 -13.73
C ILE A 244 -7.84 3.06 -15.17
N ASP A 245 -8.55 1.98 -15.49
CA ASP A 245 -8.32 1.21 -16.71
C ASP A 245 -9.43 1.27 -17.76
N ARG A 246 -10.54 1.95 -17.46
CA ARG A 246 -11.73 1.96 -18.33
C ARG A 246 -11.58 2.82 -19.57
N GLN A 247 -11.00 4.01 -19.40
CA GLN A 247 -10.92 4.99 -20.47
C GLN A 247 -9.69 4.73 -21.33
N LYS A 248 -9.92 4.55 -22.64
CA LYS A 248 -8.83 4.30 -23.60
C LYS A 248 -7.82 5.44 -23.68
N ASN A 249 -8.28 6.68 -23.53
CA ASN A 249 -7.46 7.88 -23.73
C ASN A 249 -6.64 8.28 -22.50
N HIS A 250 -6.92 7.74 -21.31
CA HIS A 250 -6.26 8.13 -20.07
C HIS A 250 -6.34 7.02 -19.02
N GLY A 251 -5.21 6.72 -18.39
CA GLY A 251 -5.14 5.75 -17.29
C GLY A 251 -4.07 4.67 -17.50
N ILE A 252 -4.27 3.52 -16.85
CA ILE A 252 -3.39 2.36 -16.94
C ILE A 252 -4.22 1.16 -17.33
N HIS A 253 -3.98 0.58 -18.51
CA HIS A 253 -4.73 -0.58 -18.96
C HIS A 253 -4.57 -1.78 -18.00
N PHE A 254 -5.65 -2.54 -17.80
CA PHE A 254 -5.71 -3.66 -16.84
C PHE A 254 -4.56 -4.67 -16.98
N ARG A 255 -4.11 -4.97 -18.21
CA ARG A 255 -2.94 -5.83 -18.47
C ARG A 255 -1.70 -5.48 -17.63
N VAL A 256 -1.46 -4.19 -17.40
CA VAL A 256 -0.32 -3.72 -16.58
C VAL A 256 -0.58 -3.99 -15.10
N LEU A 257 -1.82 -3.76 -14.66
CA LEU A 257 -2.25 -4.07 -13.29
C LEU A 257 -2.22 -5.59 -13.01
N ALA A 258 -2.56 -6.41 -14.01
CA ALA A 258 -2.47 -7.87 -13.95
C ALA A 258 -1.02 -8.33 -13.78
N LYS A 259 -0.07 -7.78 -14.57
CA LYS A 259 1.37 -8.03 -14.38
C LYS A 259 1.85 -7.56 -13.00
N ALA A 260 1.45 -6.36 -12.59
CA ALA A 260 1.80 -5.79 -11.28
C ALA A 260 1.36 -6.71 -10.14
N LEU A 261 0.15 -7.25 -10.22
CA LEU A 261 -0.37 -8.19 -9.24
C LEU A 261 0.37 -9.53 -9.28
N ARG A 262 0.63 -10.11 -10.46
CA ARG A 262 1.36 -11.39 -10.57
C ARG A 262 2.73 -11.33 -9.87
N MET A 263 3.43 -10.19 -9.92
CA MET A 263 4.68 -10.01 -9.17
C MET A 263 4.47 -9.68 -7.68
N SER A 264 3.45 -8.88 -7.34
CA SER A 264 3.13 -8.56 -5.95
C SER A 264 2.70 -9.80 -5.15
N GLY A 265 2.06 -10.75 -5.83
CA GLY A 265 1.58 -12.01 -5.27
C GLY A 265 0.06 -12.03 -5.10
N GLY A 266 -0.54 -13.09 -5.65
CA GLY A 266 -1.96 -13.43 -5.57
C GLY A 266 -2.18 -14.71 -6.37
N ASP A 267 -2.94 -15.65 -5.83
CA ASP A 267 -3.17 -16.94 -6.50
C ASP A 267 -4.32 -16.85 -7.50
N HIS A 268 -5.30 -15.98 -7.24
CA HIS A 268 -6.39 -15.66 -8.17
C HIS A 268 -6.45 -14.16 -8.45
N ILE A 269 -6.95 -13.75 -9.62
CA ILE A 269 -7.38 -12.36 -9.88
C ILE A 269 -8.59 -12.29 -10.79
N HIS A 270 -9.54 -11.39 -10.49
CA HIS A 270 -10.65 -11.09 -11.39
C HIS A 270 -10.15 -10.57 -12.75
N SER A 271 -10.59 -11.20 -13.83
CA SER A 271 -10.13 -10.93 -15.21
C SER A 271 -11.26 -10.51 -16.15
N GLY A 272 -12.49 -10.33 -15.64
CA GLY A 272 -13.65 -10.02 -16.48
C GLY A 272 -14.27 -11.28 -17.09
N THR A 273 -15.36 -11.10 -17.83
CA THR A 273 -16.21 -12.22 -18.29
C THR A 273 -16.48 -12.23 -19.78
N VAL A 274 -16.19 -11.13 -20.49
CA VAL A 274 -16.57 -10.86 -21.89
C VAL A 274 -18.08 -10.74 -22.11
N VAL A 275 -18.86 -11.70 -21.61
CA VAL A 275 -20.31 -11.83 -21.84
C VAL A 275 -21.17 -11.34 -20.66
N GLY A 276 -20.55 -11.01 -19.53
CA GLY A 276 -21.26 -10.58 -18.33
C GLY A 276 -21.53 -9.07 -18.30
N LYS A 277 -21.95 -8.59 -17.13
CA LYS A 277 -22.41 -7.21 -16.94
C LYS A 277 -21.29 -6.15 -16.93
N LEU A 278 -20.04 -6.56 -16.73
CA LEU A 278 -18.88 -5.67 -16.74
C LEU A 278 -18.21 -5.70 -18.10
N GLU A 279 -17.59 -4.58 -18.49
CA GLU A 279 -16.86 -4.50 -19.75
C GLU A 279 -15.72 -5.53 -19.83
N GLY A 280 -15.61 -6.17 -20.99
CA GLY A 280 -14.49 -7.02 -21.36
C GLY A 280 -14.53 -7.28 -22.86
N GLU A 281 -13.62 -6.69 -23.62
CA GLU A 281 -13.43 -7.05 -25.03
C GLU A 281 -12.69 -8.41 -25.08
N ARG A 282 -13.12 -9.30 -25.99
CA ARG A 282 -12.70 -10.71 -26.00
C ARG A 282 -11.20 -10.86 -26.25
N ASP A 283 -10.67 -10.24 -27.29
CA ASP A 283 -9.26 -10.42 -27.68
C ASP A 283 -8.30 -9.81 -26.65
N ILE A 284 -8.66 -8.65 -26.11
CA ILE A 284 -7.93 -8.01 -25.00
C ILE A 284 -7.97 -8.89 -23.74
N THR A 285 -9.13 -9.50 -23.44
CA THR A 285 -9.28 -10.38 -22.28
C THR A 285 -8.41 -11.62 -22.40
N LEU A 286 -8.42 -12.28 -23.56
CA LEU A 286 -7.52 -13.40 -23.84
C LEU A 286 -6.05 -13.00 -23.64
N GLY A 287 -5.64 -11.83 -24.15
CA GLY A 287 -4.28 -11.34 -23.99
C GLY A 287 -3.82 -11.24 -22.53
N PHE A 288 -4.60 -10.60 -21.64
CA PHE A 288 -4.18 -10.50 -20.24
C PHE A 288 -4.44 -11.77 -19.42
N VAL A 289 -5.29 -12.71 -19.89
CA VAL A 289 -5.40 -14.06 -19.33
C VAL A 289 -4.12 -14.86 -19.61
N ASP A 290 -3.59 -14.80 -20.84
CA ASP A 290 -2.32 -15.42 -21.20
C ASP A 290 -1.17 -14.85 -20.34
N LEU A 291 -1.15 -13.52 -20.13
CA LEU A 291 -0.18 -12.86 -19.24
C LEU A 291 -0.27 -13.31 -17.77
N LEU A 292 -1.45 -13.77 -17.32
CA LEU A 292 -1.64 -14.24 -15.94
C LEU A 292 -1.21 -15.69 -15.77
N ARG A 293 -1.42 -16.55 -16.78
CA ARG A 293 -1.20 -17.99 -16.66
C ARG A 293 0.14 -18.47 -17.19
N ASP A 294 0.50 -18.03 -18.39
CA ASP A 294 1.57 -18.65 -19.15
C ASP A 294 2.94 -18.20 -18.63
N ASP A 295 3.96 -19.03 -18.86
CA ASP A 295 5.34 -18.72 -18.49
C ASP A 295 6.00 -17.78 -19.51
N PHE A 296 5.66 -17.93 -20.80
CA PHE A 296 6.15 -17.09 -21.87
C PHE A 296 5.01 -16.69 -22.81
N ILE A 297 4.88 -15.39 -23.06
CA ILE A 297 3.86 -14.81 -23.93
C ILE A 297 4.54 -14.05 -25.07
N GLU A 298 4.24 -14.42 -26.32
CA GLU A 298 4.77 -13.69 -27.47
C GLU A 298 4.11 -12.32 -27.66
N LYS A 299 4.79 -11.45 -28.41
CA LYS A 299 4.23 -10.16 -28.80
C LYS A 299 3.08 -10.37 -29.78
N ASP A 300 1.85 -10.16 -29.32
CA ASP A 300 0.65 -10.15 -30.15
C ASP A 300 -0.15 -8.84 -30.01
N ARG A 301 -0.02 -7.98 -31.02
CA ARG A 301 -0.71 -6.68 -31.04
C ARG A 301 -2.22 -6.83 -31.23
N SER A 302 -2.72 -7.95 -31.74
CA SER A 302 -4.16 -8.22 -31.91
C SER A 302 -4.85 -8.61 -30.60
N ARG A 303 -4.09 -8.93 -29.55
CA ARG A 303 -4.58 -9.13 -28.17
C ARG A 303 -4.12 -8.03 -27.21
N GLY A 304 -3.54 -6.95 -27.75
CA GLY A 304 -2.99 -5.85 -26.96
C GLY A 304 -1.72 -6.22 -26.20
N ILE A 305 -0.96 -7.23 -26.65
CA ILE A 305 0.37 -7.58 -26.13
C ILE A 305 1.44 -6.86 -26.94
N TYR A 306 2.06 -5.87 -26.32
CA TYR A 306 3.01 -4.97 -27.00
C TYR A 306 4.44 -5.50 -27.00
N PHE A 307 4.77 -6.36 -26.05
CA PHE A 307 6.09 -6.93 -25.80
C PHE A 307 5.95 -8.41 -25.48
N ALA A 308 6.90 -9.22 -25.94
CA ALA A 308 7.01 -10.58 -25.46
C ALA A 308 7.33 -10.55 -23.95
N GLN A 309 6.73 -11.42 -23.15
CA GLN A 309 6.92 -11.44 -21.70
C GLN A 309 7.38 -12.82 -21.28
N ASP A 310 8.58 -12.88 -20.71
CA ASP A 310 9.08 -14.06 -20.00
C ASP A 310 8.86 -13.85 -18.49
N TRP A 311 8.21 -14.81 -17.85
CA TRP A 311 7.94 -14.83 -16.42
C TRP A 311 8.97 -15.64 -15.63
N VAL A 312 9.92 -16.30 -16.30
CA VAL A 312 11.05 -17.01 -15.69
C VAL A 312 10.61 -17.90 -14.52
N SER A 313 9.57 -18.69 -14.75
CA SER A 313 8.97 -19.63 -13.81
C SER A 313 8.25 -19.01 -12.61
N LEU A 314 7.95 -17.70 -12.64
CA LEU A 314 7.01 -17.11 -11.67
C LEU A 314 5.65 -17.81 -11.83
N PRO A 315 5.04 -18.34 -10.75
CA PRO A 315 3.78 -19.07 -10.84
C PRO A 315 2.68 -18.28 -11.59
N GLY A 316 1.86 -19.03 -12.33
CA GLY A 316 0.65 -18.49 -12.93
C GLY A 316 -0.38 -18.08 -11.87
N VAL A 317 -1.23 -17.13 -12.23
CA VAL A 317 -2.37 -16.65 -11.43
C VAL A 317 -3.64 -17.14 -12.10
N ILE A 318 -4.55 -17.75 -11.34
CA ILE A 318 -5.81 -18.26 -11.88
C ILE A 318 -6.73 -17.07 -12.21
N PRO A 319 -7.11 -16.87 -13.49
CA PRO A 319 -8.08 -15.85 -13.87
C PRO A 319 -9.47 -16.18 -13.34
N VAL A 320 -10.15 -15.18 -12.79
CA VAL A 320 -11.50 -15.32 -12.23
C VAL A 320 -12.49 -14.55 -13.11
N ALA A 321 -13.40 -15.30 -13.74
CA ALA A 321 -14.50 -14.74 -14.50
C ALA A 321 -15.72 -14.55 -13.58
N SER A 322 -16.06 -13.30 -13.27
CA SER A 322 -17.12 -12.95 -12.32
C SER A 322 -17.90 -11.72 -12.75
N GLY A 323 -19.21 -11.74 -12.45
CA GLY A 323 -20.12 -10.60 -12.64
C GLY A 323 -21.08 -10.74 -13.82
N GLY A 324 -22.38 -10.84 -13.51
CA GLY A 324 -23.45 -10.86 -14.53
C GLY A 324 -23.53 -12.13 -15.37
N ILE A 325 -22.95 -13.25 -14.91
CA ILE A 325 -22.96 -14.52 -15.64
C ILE A 325 -23.97 -15.51 -15.04
N HIS A 326 -24.45 -16.44 -15.88
CA HIS A 326 -25.47 -17.46 -15.59
C HIS A 326 -25.27 -18.68 -16.52
N VAL A 327 -26.05 -19.75 -16.33
CA VAL A 327 -25.88 -21.06 -17.00
C VAL A 327 -25.75 -21.02 -18.53
N TRP A 328 -26.49 -20.15 -19.23
CA TRP A 328 -26.36 -19.97 -20.69
C TRP A 328 -25.01 -19.42 -21.16
N HIS A 329 -24.25 -18.76 -20.29
CA HIS A 329 -22.90 -18.27 -20.59
C HIS A 329 -21.84 -19.37 -20.44
N MET A 330 -22.15 -20.51 -19.83
CA MET A 330 -21.18 -21.55 -19.50
C MET A 330 -20.36 -22.05 -20.70
N PRO A 331 -20.95 -22.31 -21.90
CA PRO A 331 -20.16 -22.76 -23.05
C PRO A 331 -19.13 -21.71 -23.48
N ALA A 332 -19.52 -20.43 -23.54
CA ALA A 332 -18.63 -19.33 -23.91
C ALA A 332 -17.53 -19.13 -22.86
N LEU A 333 -17.85 -19.20 -21.57
CA LEU A 333 -16.87 -19.06 -20.50
C LEU A 333 -15.86 -20.22 -20.50
N THR A 334 -16.32 -21.45 -20.72
CA THR A 334 -15.47 -22.65 -20.80
C THR A 334 -14.53 -22.58 -22.01
N GLU A 335 -14.98 -22.00 -23.12
CA GLU A 335 -14.16 -21.81 -24.32
C GLU A 335 -13.13 -20.68 -24.14
N ILE A 336 -13.54 -19.54 -23.57
CA ILE A 336 -12.66 -18.36 -23.39
C ILE A 336 -11.60 -18.60 -22.31
N PHE A 337 -12.02 -19.06 -21.12
CA PHE A 337 -11.14 -19.13 -19.95
C PHE A 337 -10.53 -20.51 -19.73
N GLN A 338 -11.06 -21.56 -20.36
CA GLN A 338 -10.56 -22.93 -20.24
C GLN A 338 -10.50 -23.43 -18.78
N ASP A 339 -9.76 -24.52 -18.55
CA ASP A 339 -9.81 -25.27 -17.28
C ASP A 339 -9.19 -24.50 -16.10
N ASP A 340 -8.07 -23.82 -16.33
CA ASP A 340 -7.40 -23.03 -15.30
C ASP A 340 -8.09 -21.66 -15.13
N SER A 341 -9.31 -21.70 -14.58
CA SER A 341 -10.11 -20.52 -14.27
C SER A 341 -11.10 -20.77 -13.15
N VAL A 342 -11.56 -19.69 -12.50
CA VAL A 342 -12.69 -19.76 -11.57
C VAL A 342 -13.88 -18.99 -12.14
N LEU A 343 -15.01 -19.67 -12.34
CA LEU A 343 -16.25 -19.07 -12.83
C LEU A 343 -17.19 -18.78 -11.66
N GLN A 344 -17.44 -17.49 -11.36
CA GLN A 344 -18.20 -17.07 -10.18
C GLN A 344 -19.63 -16.65 -10.50
N PHE A 345 -20.60 -17.42 -10.00
CA PHE A 345 -22.02 -17.19 -10.20
C PHE A 345 -22.69 -16.66 -8.93
N GLY A 346 -22.54 -15.37 -8.64
CA GLY A 346 -23.22 -14.74 -7.50
C GLY A 346 -24.74 -14.69 -7.69
N GLY A 347 -25.22 -13.75 -8.51
CA GLY A 347 -26.66 -13.67 -8.85
C GLY A 347 -27.18 -14.93 -9.55
N GLY A 348 -26.33 -15.57 -10.37
CA GLY A 348 -26.64 -16.83 -11.06
C GLY A 348 -26.77 -18.07 -10.14
N THR A 349 -26.50 -17.95 -8.84
CA THR A 349 -26.78 -19.00 -7.84
C THR A 349 -27.89 -18.54 -6.89
N LEU A 350 -27.71 -17.38 -6.24
CA LEU A 350 -28.63 -16.88 -5.21
C LEU A 350 -29.98 -16.42 -5.78
N GLY A 351 -30.05 -16.12 -7.08
CA GLY A 351 -31.28 -15.77 -7.79
C GLY A 351 -32.07 -16.97 -8.29
N HIS A 352 -31.61 -18.21 -8.05
CA HIS A 352 -32.32 -19.40 -8.52
C HIS A 352 -33.68 -19.54 -7.83
N PRO A 353 -34.77 -19.87 -8.56
CA PRO A 353 -36.13 -19.84 -8.02
C PRO A 353 -36.38 -20.88 -6.91
N TRP A 354 -35.54 -21.91 -6.82
CA TRP A 354 -35.65 -22.98 -5.82
C TRP A 354 -34.62 -22.86 -4.67
N GLY A 355 -33.92 -21.73 -4.58
CA GLY A 355 -32.91 -21.48 -3.55
C GLY A 355 -31.49 -21.84 -3.96
N ASN A 356 -30.57 -21.68 -3.01
CA ASN A 356 -29.12 -21.64 -3.28
C ASN A 356 -28.53 -22.98 -3.72
N ALA A 357 -28.83 -24.07 -3.02
CA ALA A 357 -28.29 -25.38 -3.37
C ALA A 357 -28.72 -25.82 -4.79
N PRO A 358 -30.00 -25.69 -5.20
CA PRO A 358 -30.39 -25.91 -6.59
C PRO A 358 -29.67 -24.98 -7.59
N GLY A 359 -29.45 -23.71 -7.25
CA GLY A 359 -28.67 -22.80 -8.09
C GLY A 359 -27.22 -23.25 -8.28
N ALA A 360 -26.60 -23.77 -7.22
CA ALA A 360 -25.25 -24.33 -7.27
C ALA A 360 -25.21 -25.60 -8.14
N VAL A 361 -26.20 -26.50 -7.97
CA VAL A 361 -26.33 -27.72 -8.79
C VAL A 361 -26.47 -27.36 -10.27
N ALA A 362 -27.33 -26.40 -10.60
CA ALA A 362 -27.52 -25.95 -11.98
C ALA A 362 -26.21 -25.46 -12.63
N ASN A 363 -25.42 -24.67 -11.92
CA ASN A 363 -24.14 -24.17 -12.41
C ASN A 363 -23.11 -25.31 -12.56
N ARG A 364 -23.01 -26.22 -11.59
CA ARG A 364 -22.07 -27.35 -11.63
C ARG A 364 -22.41 -28.31 -12.79
N VAL A 365 -23.69 -28.67 -12.95
CA VAL A 365 -24.15 -29.52 -14.05
C VAL A 365 -23.87 -28.88 -15.42
N ALA A 366 -24.13 -27.58 -15.57
CA ALA A 366 -23.85 -26.87 -16.82
C ALA A 366 -22.34 -26.90 -17.16
N LEU A 367 -21.47 -26.70 -16.17
CA LEU A 367 -20.02 -26.73 -16.36
C LEU A 367 -19.54 -28.14 -16.75
N GLU A 368 -19.92 -29.17 -15.99
CA GLU A 368 -19.51 -30.55 -16.28
C GLU A 368 -20.01 -31.03 -17.65
N ALA A 369 -21.23 -30.67 -18.05
CA ALA A 369 -21.75 -30.96 -19.38
C ALA A 369 -20.94 -30.27 -20.50
N CYS A 370 -20.51 -29.01 -20.29
CA CYS A 370 -19.68 -28.28 -21.25
C CYS A 370 -18.27 -28.90 -21.34
N VAL A 371 -17.65 -29.23 -20.21
CA VAL A 371 -16.33 -29.87 -20.18
C VAL A 371 -16.38 -31.25 -20.84
N GLN A 372 -17.40 -32.06 -20.53
CA GLN A 372 -17.60 -33.36 -21.17
C GLN A 372 -17.74 -33.21 -22.69
N ALA A 373 -18.65 -32.34 -23.15
CA ALA A 373 -18.88 -32.11 -24.57
C ALA A 373 -17.62 -31.64 -25.31
N ARG A 374 -16.86 -30.71 -24.72
CA ARG A 374 -15.58 -30.24 -25.26
C ARG A 374 -14.58 -31.38 -25.38
N ASN A 375 -14.46 -32.21 -24.34
CA ASN A 375 -13.52 -33.33 -24.32
C ASN A 375 -13.93 -34.46 -25.29
N GLU A 376 -15.22 -34.56 -25.62
CA GLU A 376 -15.76 -35.43 -26.68
C GLU A 376 -15.60 -34.82 -28.10
N GLY A 377 -15.01 -33.63 -28.22
CA GLY A 377 -14.70 -32.97 -29.49
C GLY A 377 -15.82 -32.11 -30.07
N ARG A 378 -16.86 -31.80 -29.29
CA ARG A 378 -17.94 -30.88 -29.72
C ARG A 378 -17.47 -29.43 -29.70
N ASP A 379 -17.99 -28.64 -30.63
CA ASP A 379 -17.68 -27.21 -30.71
C ASP A 379 -18.59 -26.43 -29.76
N LEU A 380 -18.06 -25.96 -28.62
CA LEU A 380 -18.82 -25.19 -27.64
C LEU A 380 -19.35 -23.86 -28.19
N ALA A 381 -18.66 -23.24 -29.16
CA ALA A 381 -19.09 -21.97 -29.73
C ALA A 381 -20.31 -22.15 -30.64
N ALA A 382 -20.36 -23.25 -31.40
CA ALA A 382 -21.48 -23.56 -32.28
C ALA A 382 -22.62 -24.32 -31.58
N GLU A 383 -22.29 -25.25 -30.69
CA GLU A 383 -23.23 -26.23 -30.11
C GLU A 383 -23.61 -25.93 -28.65
N GLY A 384 -23.03 -24.90 -28.02
CA GLY A 384 -23.18 -24.63 -26.58
C GLY A 384 -24.63 -24.60 -26.09
N ASN A 385 -25.52 -23.94 -26.83
CA ASN A 385 -26.94 -23.89 -26.47
C ASN A 385 -27.64 -25.26 -26.58
N ALA A 386 -27.21 -26.13 -27.50
CA ALA A 386 -27.77 -27.48 -27.62
C ALA A 386 -27.30 -28.35 -26.44
N ILE A 387 -26.03 -28.26 -26.06
CA ILE A 387 -25.45 -28.97 -24.91
C ILE A 387 -26.20 -28.62 -23.63
N ILE A 388 -26.42 -27.33 -23.35
CA ILE A 388 -27.17 -26.89 -22.17
C ILE A 388 -28.62 -27.40 -22.18
N ARG A 389 -29.28 -27.40 -23.34
CA ARG A 389 -30.64 -27.96 -23.47
C ARG A 389 -30.69 -29.47 -23.29
N GLU A 390 -29.66 -30.20 -23.72
CA GLU A 390 -29.55 -31.64 -23.51
C GLU A 390 -29.38 -31.97 -22.03
N ALA A 391 -28.48 -31.26 -21.34
CA ALA A 391 -28.30 -31.40 -19.89
C ALA A 391 -29.57 -31.05 -19.09
N SER A 392 -30.31 -30.02 -19.52
CA SER A 392 -31.57 -29.61 -18.90
C SER A 392 -32.67 -30.68 -18.96
N LYS A 393 -32.57 -31.70 -19.83
CA LYS A 393 -33.58 -32.78 -19.90
C LYS A 393 -33.53 -33.70 -18.68
N TRP A 394 -32.37 -33.83 -18.04
CA TRP A 394 -32.16 -34.73 -16.91
C TRP A 394 -31.79 -34.01 -15.60
N SER A 395 -31.44 -32.72 -15.64
CA SER A 395 -31.30 -31.87 -14.45
C SER A 395 -32.45 -30.85 -14.37
N PRO A 396 -33.43 -31.05 -13.46
CA PRO A 396 -34.52 -30.10 -13.23
C PRO A 396 -34.03 -28.73 -12.76
N GLU A 397 -32.97 -28.68 -11.95
CA GLU A 397 -32.37 -27.45 -11.45
C GLU A 397 -31.81 -26.62 -12.60
N LEU A 398 -31.07 -27.26 -13.52
CA LEU A 398 -30.58 -26.58 -14.72
C LEU A 398 -31.73 -26.09 -15.61
N ALA A 399 -32.78 -26.90 -15.79
CA ALA A 399 -33.95 -26.49 -16.57
C ALA A 399 -34.63 -25.23 -15.99
N ALA A 400 -34.78 -25.16 -14.66
CA ALA A 400 -35.34 -24.00 -13.98
C ALA A 400 -34.45 -22.75 -14.14
N ALA A 401 -33.13 -22.89 -13.96
CA ALA A 401 -32.17 -21.81 -14.19
C ALA A 401 -32.21 -21.29 -15.65
N CYS A 402 -32.26 -22.22 -16.61
CA CYS A 402 -32.35 -21.92 -18.03
C CYS A 402 -33.58 -21.09 -18.36
N GLU A 403 -34.75 -21.43 -17.81
CA GLU A 403 -35.99 -20.70 -18.06
C GLU A 403 -35.96 -19.28 -17.51
N VAL A 404 -35.35 -19.06 -16.34
CA VAL A 404 -35.28 -17.74 -15.69
C VAL A 404 -34.40 -16.76 -16.45
N TRP A 405 -33.29 -17.21 -17.04
CA TRP A 405 -32.27 -16.32 -17.63
C TRP A 405 -32.10 -16.44 -19.16
N LYS A 406 -32.97 -17.14 -19.88
CA LYS A 406 -32.84 -17.37 -21.34
C LYS A 406 -32.79 -16.10 -22.20
N GLU A 407 -33.41 -15.02 -21.75
CA GLU A 407 -33.48 -13.74 -22.48
C GLU A 407 -32.43 -12.72 -22.03
N ILE A 408 -31.67 -13.04 -20.97
CA ILE A 408 -30.73 -12.08 -20.38
C ILE A 408 -29.40 -12.13 -21.14
N LYS A 409 -29.01 -10.97 -21.66
CA LYS A 409 -27.72 -10.73 -22.33
C LYS A 409 -27.23 -9.31 -22.04
N PHE A 410 -25.92 -9.13 -22.03
CA PHE A 410 -25.28 -7.83 -21.83
C PHE A 410 -24.55 -7.41 -23.12
N GLU A 411 -25.30 -6.86 -24.08
CA GLU A 411 -24.76 -6.46 -25.38
C GLU A 411 -24.55 -4.94 -25.44
N PHE A 412 -23.36 -4.48 -25.02
CA PHE A 412 -22.96 -3.08 -25.02
C PHE A 412 -21.65 -2.87 -25.77
N LYS A 413 -21.46 -1.69 -26.38
CA LYS A 413 -20.21 -1.34 -27.06
C LYS A 413 -19.10 -1.10 -26.03
N ALA A 414 -17.98 -1.81 -26.17
CA ALA A 414 -16.79 -1.62 -25.35
C ALA A 414 -16.10 -0.27 -25.62
N PHE A 415 -15.61 0.39 -24.58
CA PHE A 415 -14.83 1.63 -24.68
C PHE A 415 -13.35 1.35 -24.96
N ALA A 416 -12.81 0.25 -24.42
CA ALA A 416 -11.46 -0.21 -24.69
C ALA A 416 -11.38 -0.97 -26.03
N GLN A 417 -11.28 -0.26 -27.15
CA GLN A 417 -11.01 -0.84 -28.49
C GLN A 417 -9.63 -0.38 -29.03
N PHE A 418 -8.99 -1.14 -29.94
CA PHE A 418 -7.65 -0.89 -30.50
C PHE A 418 -7.29 0.56 -30.90
N TYR A 419 -6.10 1.07 -30.53
CA TYR A 419 -5.24 1.91 -31.39
C TYR A 419 -3.78 2.02 -30.90
N CYS A 420 -2.86 2.15 -31.85
CA CYS A 420 -1.40 2.01 -31.76
C CYS A 420 -0.66 3.30 -31.36
N ARG A 421 -0.89 3.88 -30.16
CA ARG A 421 -0.08 5.03 -29.70
C ARG A 421 -0.01 5.23 -28.18
N ASP A 422 0.33 4.19 -27.43
CA ASP A 422 0.45 4.28 -25.96
C ASP A 422 1.93 4.37 -25.53
N HIS A 423 2.46 5.60 -25.44
CA HIS A 423 3.83 5.83 -24.98
C HIS A 423 4.02 5.58 -23.47
N ILE A 424 2.95 5.72 -22.67
CA ILE A 424 3.01 5.56 -21.20
C ILE A 424 3.05 4.08 -20.79
N THR A 425 2.26 3.22 -21.45
CA THR A 425 2.23 1.77 -21.17
C THR A 425 3.54 1.08 -21.53
N SER A 426 4.20 1.54 -22.61
CA SER A 426 5.53 1.05 -23.04
C SER A 426 6.61 1.23 -21.97
N CYS A 427 6.58 2.31 -21.19
CA CYS A 427 7.61 2.55 -20.18
C CYS A 427 7.47 1.62 -18.96
N ILE A 428 6.23 1.30 -18.57
CA ILE A 428 5.97 0.39 -17.44
C ILE A 428 6.25 -1.06 -17.85
N ASP A 429 5.80 -1.49 -19.04
CA ASP A 429 6.11 -2.84 -19.54
C ASP A 429 7.62 -3.10 -19.66
N ASN A 430 8.41 -2.11 -20.12
CA ASN A 430 9.87 -2.21 -20.16
C ASN A 430 10.52 -2.26 -18.76
N TYR A 431 9.96 -1.56 -17.77
CA TYR A 431 10.44 -1.60 -16.38
C TYR A 431 10.20 -2.98 -15.74
N LEU A 432 9.04 -3.60 -16.02
CA LEU A 432 8.71 -4.93 -15.51
C LEU A 432 9.59 -6.03 -16.13
N GLN A 433 9.93 -5.93 -17.41
CA GLN A 433 10.95 -6.81 -18.02
C GLN A 433 12.34 -6.64 -17.39
N TYR A 434 12.72 -5.40 -17.04
CA TYR A 434 14.03 -5.13 -16.46
C TYR A 434 14.19 -5.73 -15.05
N GLN A 435 13.13 -5.75 -14.22
CA GLN A 435 13.18 -6.45 -12.92
C GLN A 435 13.41 -7.96 -13.08
N ASN A 436 12.76 -8.62 -14.04
CA ASN A 436 13.00 -10.05 -14.32
C ASN A 436 14.43 -10.34 -14.80
N SER A 437 15.11 -9.37 -15.42
CA SER A 437 16.50 -9.50 -15.88
C SER A 437 17.57 -9.28 -14.79
N ILE A 438 17.22 -8.62 -13.68
CA ILE A 438 18.17 -8.38 -12.58
C ILE A 438 18.37 -9.66 -11.76
N ASP A 439 17.33 -10.48 -11.57
CA ASP A 439 17.45 -11.73 -10.82
C ASP A 439 18.20 -12.83 -11.58
N THR A 440 18.28 -12.74 -12.91
CA THR A 440 19.03 -13.67 -13.77
C THR A 440 20.49 -13.27 -14.02
N SER A 441 20.90 -12.05 -13.67
CA SER A 441 22.26 -11.54 -13.86
C SER A 441 23.12 -11.53 -12.59
N SER A 442 22.89 -12.48 -11.69
CA SER A 442 23.82 -12.84 -10.60
C SER A 442 24.94 -13.76 -11.10
N GLY A 443 25.59 -13.37 -12.21
CA GLY A 443 26.64 -14.16 -12.86
C GLY A 443 27.64 -13.29 -13.60
N SER A 444 28.73 -12.95 -12.91
CA SER A 444 30.01 -12.40 -13.43
C SER A 444 30.04 -10.95 -13.93
N GLY A 445 30.75 -10.08 -13.20
CA GLY A 445 31.16 -8.75 -13.65
C GLY A 445 31.54 -7.84 -12.47
N SER A 446 32.84 -7.73 -12.16
CA SER A 446 33.33 -6.99 -11.00
C SER A 446 33.17 -5.47 -11.16
N SER A 447 32.42 -4.84 -10.25
CA SER A 447 32.58 -3.42 -9.94
C SER A 447 32.27 -3.24 -8.45
N THR A 448 33.31 -2.97 -7.68
CA THR A 448 33.32 -2.88 -6.22
C THR A 448 32.45 -1.73 -5.72
N CYS A 449 31.26 -2.06 -5.20
CA CYS A 449 30.46 -1.17 -4.37
C CYS A 449 30.58 -1.67 -2.93
N TYR A 450 31.29 -0.92 -2.08
CA TYR A 450 31.43 -1.24 -0.65
C TYR A 450 30.15 -0.89 0.10
N ILE A 451 29.20 -1.82 0.19
CA ILE A 451 28.21 -1.85 1.27
C ILE A 451 27.97 -3.32 1.67
N SER A 452 28.72 -3.78 2.65
CA SER A 452 28.31 -4.80 3.63
C SER A 452 28.84 -4.29 4.96
N SER A 453 28.10 -4.23 6.05
CA SER A 453 27.34 -5.31 6.67
C SER A 453 26.70 -4.73 7.94
N PHE A 454 25.45 -5.02 8.26
CA PHE A 454 24.99 -5.20 9.66
C PHE A 454 23.52 -5.68 9.65
N VAL A 455 23.34 -6.99 9.79
CA VAL A 455 22.09 -7.57 10.33
C VAL A 455 22.49 -8.68 11.32
N PHE A 456 21.71 -8.75 12.41
CA PHE A 456 21.62 -9.84 13.40
C PHE A 456 22.80 -10.03 14.36
N ASP A 457 22.60 -9.65 15.63
CA ASP A 457 23.12 -10.43 16.74
C ASP A 457 21.94 -11.10 17.49
N LYS A 458 21.81 -12.41 17.30
CA LYS A 458 21.02 -13.31 18.12
C LYS A 458 21.85 -13.63 19.36
N ARG A 459 21.39 -13.25 20.55
CA ARG A 459 21.83 -13.90 21.80
C ARG A 459 20.73 -14.74 22.43
N ARG A 460 20.94 -16.06 22.39
CA ARG A 460 20.32 -17.07 23.27
C ARG A 460 21.03 -17.07 24.63
N THR A 461 20.26 -17.13 25.72
CA THR A 461 20.47 -17.93 26.96
C THR A 461 19.20 -17.73 27.82
N SER A 462 18.26 -18.69 27.83
CA SER A 462 18.08 -19.82 28.78
C SER A 462 17.38 -19.45 30.11
N HIS A 463 16.17 -20.02 30.28
CA HIS A 463 15.35 -20.32 31.47
C HIS A 463 15.56 -19.54 32.79
N ASP A 464 14.48 -18.95 33.33
CA ASP A 464 13.75 -19.61 34.42
C ASP A 464 12.30 -19.11 34.56
N SER A 465 11.53 -19.93 35.25
CA SER A 465 10.09 -20.08 35.45
C SER A 465 9.41 -19.04 36.36
N GLY A 466 8.07 -18.92 36.23
CA GLY A 466 7.21 -18.35 37.28
C GLY A 466 6.10 -17.43 36.78
N GLY A 467 4.88 -17.95 36.63
CA GLY A 467 3.69 -17.16 36.30
C GLY A 467 3.08 -16.45 37.49
N SER A 468 2.39 -15.33 37.24
CA SER A 468 1.09 -15.02 37.85
C SER A 468 0.46 -13.78 37.20
N VAL A 469 -0.81 -13.94 36.83
CA VAL A 469 -1.79 -12.92 36.44
C VAL A 469 -1.95 -11.85 37.54
N ILE A 470 -2.16 -10.57 37.19
CA ILE A 470 -3.15 -9.64 37.78
C ILE A 470 -3.23 -8.33 36.95
N ARG A 471 -4.48 -7.91 36.70
CA ARG A 471 -4.95 -6.69 36.00
C ARG A 471 -4.93 -5.44 36.91
N PRO A 472 -5.15 -4.22 36.38
CA PRO A 472 -4.60 -2.96 36.90
C PRO A 472 -5.48 -2.26 37.95
N ARG A 473 -4.87 -1.41 38.77
CA ARG A 473 -5.58 -0.38 39.55
C ARG A 473 -4.80 0.94 39.55
N LEU A 474 -5.37 1.95 38.91
CA LEU A 474 -5.07 3.36 39.17
C LEU A 474 -5.32 3.68 40.65
N LYS A 475 -4.39 4.39 41.29
CA LYS A 475 -4.68 5.38 42.32
C LYS A 475 -3.70 6.53 42.22
N SER A 476 -4.26 7.70 41.93
CA SER A 476 -3.71 9.03 42.21
C SER A 476 -3.12 9.10 43.61
N ILE A 477 -1.97 9.76 43.79
CA ILE A 477 -1.67 10.54 45.01
C ILE A 477 -0.65 11.63 44.68
N ASP A 478 -1.01 12.78 45.25
CA ASP A 478 -0.47 14.12 45.16
C ASP A 478 0.91 14.27 45.82
N LEU A 479 1.62 15.30 45.37
CA LEU A 479 2.93 15.77 45.76
C LEU A 479 2.87 16.38 47.17
N THR A 480 3.77 15.94 48.06
CA THR A 480 4.52 16.79 49.00
C THR A 480 5.35 15.90 49.93
N LEU A 481 6.66 15.85 49.72
CA LEU A 481 7.58 15.31 50.72
C LEU A 481 8.65 16.34 51.07
N ARG A 482 8.56 16.80 52.32
CA ARG A 482 9.57 17.52 53.08
C ARG A 482 10.86 16.72 53.13
N GLU A 483 11.97 17.41 52.93
CA GLU A 483 13.33 16.94 53.17
C GLU A 483 13.48 16.36 54.58
N ARG A 484 13.97 15.11 54.66
CA ARG A 484 14.67 14.61 55.85
C ARG A 484 16.06 14.17 55.43
N SER A 485 17.03 14.71 56.16
CA SER A 485 18.43 14.34 56.15
C SER A 485 18.61 12.83 56.36
N ASN A 486 18.93 12.09 55.29
CA ASN A 486 19.73 10.85 55.30
C ASN A 486 20.06 10.27 53.90
N ASP A 487 19.96 11.04 52.81
CA ASP A 487 20.16 10.56 51.42
C ASP A 487 21.60 10.64 50.87
N LEU A 488 22.62 10.69 51.73
CA LEU A 488 24.01 10.84 51.29
C LEU A 488 24.71 9.53 50.85
N ASP A 489 24.14 8.36 51.13
CA ASP A 489 24.75 7.07 50.75
C ASP A 489 24.09 6.38 49.53
N GLU A 490 22.78 6.57 49.26
CA GLU A 490 22.15 6.03 48.04
C GLU A 490 22.54 6.81 46.77
N THR A 491 22.89 8.09 46.89
CA THR A 491 23.31 8.95 45.77
C THR A 491 24.71 8.63 45.24
N LYS A 492 25.56 7.91 46.00
CA LYS A 492 26.89 7.47 45.53
C LYS A 492 26.81 6.42 44.43
N LYS A 493 25.83 5.50 44.49
CA LYS A 493 25.73 4.35 43.57
C LYS A 493 25.46 4.78 42.13
N TYR A 494 24.77 5.90 41.92
CA TYR A 494 24.37 6.40 40.60
C TYR A 494 25.14 7.63 40.14
N ARG A 495 26.12 8.11 40.92
CA ARG A 495 26.88 9.34 40.63
C ARG A 495 27.62 9.30 39.29
N HIS A 496 28.02 8.11 38.84
CA HIS A 496 28.68 7.88 37.54
C HIS A 496 27.76 8.09 36.33
N LEU A 497 26.43 8.16 36.54
CA LEU A 497 25.42 8.40 35.50
C LEU A 497 25.17 9.90 35.26
N TRP A 498 25.73 10.78 36.09
CA TRP A 498 25.48 12.21 36.05
C TRP A 498 26.80 12.97 35.90
N VAL A 499 26.76 14.05 35.12
CA VAL A 499 27.88 14.98 34.95
C VAL A 499 27.43 16.34 35.48
N GLN A 500 28.18 16.86 36.44
CA GLN A 500 27.90 18.17 37.02
C GLN A 500 28.41 19.29 36.10
N CYS A 501 27.58 20.29 35.86
CA CYS A 501 27.95 21.49 35.10
C CYS A 501 28.94 22.34 35.90
N GLU A 502 30.06 22.72 35.29
CA GLU A 502 31.08 23.58 35.92
C GLU A 502 30.57 25.03 36.15
N ASN A 503 29.51 25.45 35.44
CA ASN A 503 28.97 26.80 35.52
C ASN A 503 27.79 26.92 36.51
N CYS A 504 26.72 26.15 36.31
CA CYS A 504 25.51 26.25 37.15
C CYS A 504 25.41 25.16 38.22
N TYR A 505 26.40 24.26 38.32
CA TYR A 505 26.42 23.11 39.23
C TYR A 505 25.26 22.12 39.06
N GLY A 506 24.46 22.27 38.00
CA GLY A 506 23.38 21.37 37.63
C GLY A 506 23.86 19.97 37.25
N LEU A 507 23.10 18.95 37.62
CA LEU A 507 23.39 17.56 37.26
C LEU A 507 22.75 17.22 35.90
N ASN A 508 23.57 16.81 34.94
CA ASN A 508 23.14 16.41 33.60
C ASN A 508 23.27 14.90 33.45
N TYR A 509 22.23 14.22 32.96
CA TYR A 509 22.30 12.77 32.77
C TYR A 509 23.24 12.43 31.62
N LYS A 510 24.28 11.62 31.88
CA LYS A 510 25.40 11.36 30.95
C LYS A 510 24.95 10.87 29.57
N LYS A 511 23.90 10.04 29.50
CA LYS A 511 23.34 9.53 28.24
C LYS A 511 22.70 10.64 27.40
N PHE A 512 21.99 11.58 28.02
CA PHE A 512 21.35 12.70 27.32
C PHE A 512 22.33 13.81 27.01
N LEU A 513 23.31 14.04 27.90
CA LEU A 513 24.35 15.04 27.71
C LEU A 513 25.14 14.82 26.41
N LYS A 514 25.47 13.56 26.07
CA LYS A 514 26.14 13.22 24.80
C LYS A 514 25.27 13.55 23.59
N SER A 515 23.97 13.23 23.64
CA SER A 515 23.02 13.55 22.56
C SER A 515 22.79 15.06 22.37
N LYS A 516 23.13 15.86 23.39
CA LYS A 516 23.08 17.33 23.40
C LYS A 516 24.48 17.96 23.30
N MET A 517 25.47 17.21 22.81
CA MET A 517 26.84 17.70 22.52
C MET A 517 27.53 18.36 23.73
N ASN A 518 27.35 17.79 24.92
CA ASN A 518 27.92 18.31 26.17
C ASN A 518 27.44 19.72 26.55
N ILE A 519 26.25 20.14 26.11
CA ILE A 519 25.62 21.39 26.53
C ILE A 519 24.76 21.14 27.78
N CYS A 520 24.93 21.96 28.81
CA CYS A 520 24.15 21.88 30.04
C CYS A 520 22.68 22.23 29.77
N GLU A 521 21.76 21.35 30.18
CA GLU A 521 20.33 21.55 29.97
C GLU A 521 19.73 22.72 30.75
N GLN A 522 20.38 23.10 31.86
CA GLN A 522 19.86 24.13 32.76
C GLN A 522 20.32 25.54 32.38
N CYS A 523 21.56 25.70 31.88
CA CYS A 523 22.16 27.02 31.65
C CYS A 523 22.81 27.20 30.27
N GLY A 524 22.81 26.17 29.41
CA GLY A 524 23.42 26.25 28.08
C GLY A 524 24.95 26.27 28.07
N TYR A 525 25.62 26.10 29.22
CA TYR A 525 27.08 26.06 29.28
C TYR A 525 27.66 24.83 28.58
N HIS A 526 28.76 24.99 27.86
CA HIS A 526 29.44 23.90 27.15
C HIS A 526 30.40 23.18 28.11
N LEU A 527 30.03 21.99 28.55
CA LEU A 527 30.90 21.13 29.36
C LEU A 527 32.04 20.56 28.50
N LYS A 528 33.09 20.11 29.19
CA LYS A 528 34.25 19.45 28.56
C LYS A 528 33.82 18.27 27.70
N MET A 529 34.40 18.19 26.51
CA MET A 529 34.19 17.17 25.50
C MET A 529 35.56 16.59 25.12
N SER A 530 35.63 15.28 24.87
CA SER A 530 36.88 14.69 24.37
C SER A 530 37.21 15.19 22.95
N SER A 531 38.48 15.18 22.57
CA SER A 531 38.91 15.54 21.22
C SER A 531 38.25 14.66 20.14
N SER A 532 38.10 13.35 20.39
CA SER A 532 37.41 12.44 19.47
C SER A 532 35.93 12.76 19.30
N GLU A 533 35.21 13.05 20.37
CA GLU A 533 33.81 13.49 20.30
C GLU A 533 33.69 14.84 19.60
N ARG A 534 34.68 15.73 19.78
CA ARG A 534 34.73 17.02 19.10
C ARG A 534 34.95 16.84 17.59
N LEU A 535 35.79 15.91 17.17
CA LEU A 535 35.99 15.56 15.76
C LEU A 535 34.68 15.01 15.16
N GLU A 536 34.03 14.05 15.81
CA GLU A 536 32.78 13.44 15.34
C GLU A 536 31.65 14.46 15.07
N VAL A 537 31.61 15.57 15.82
CA VAL A 537 30.63 16.65 15.60
C VAL A 537 31.11 17.77 14.67
N SER A 538 32.40 17.84 14.35
CA SER A 538 32.99 18.95 13.58
C SER A 538 33.20 18.62 12.10
N ILE A 539 33.20 17.33 11.73
CA ILE A 539 33.43 16.83 10.37
C ILE A 539 32.46 15.69 10.06
N ASP A 540 32.28 15.37 8.78
CA ASP A 540 31.33 14.33 8.36
C ASP A 540 31.74 12.95 8.92
N HIS A 541 30.75 12.22 9.43
CA HIS A 541 30.96 10.91 10.05
C HIS A 541 31.70 9.94 9.11
N GLY A 542 32.81 9.37 9.59
CA GLY A 542 33.62 8.41 8.84
C GLY A 542 34.62 9.03 7.85
N THR A 543 34.79 10.35 7.86
CA THR A 543 35.72 11.05 6.94
C THR A 543 37.04 11.49 7.60
N TRP A 544 37.24 11.17 8.87
CA TRP A 544 38.48 11.48 9.59
C TRP A 544 39.62 10.58 9.10
N GLU A 545 40.64 11.21 8.53
CA GLU A 545 41.91 10.62 8.15
C GLU A 545 42.97 11.14 9.12
N PRO A 546 43.31 10.37 10.17
CA PRO A 546 44.26 10.80 11.20
C PRO A 546 45.67 10.96 10.63
N MET A 547 46.42 11.92 11.18
CA MET A 547 47.82 12.17 10.88
C MET A 547 48.66 12.02 12.14
N ASP A 548 49.86 11.48 11.99
CA ASP A 548 50.85 11.34 13.06
C ASP A 548 50.36 10.53 14.28
N GLU A 549 49.57 9.47 14.05
CA GLU A 549 49.02 8.61 15.13
C GLU A 549 50.10 7.92 15.98
N ASP A 550 51.26 7.66 15.36
CA ASP A 550 52.42 7.06 16.01
C ASP A 550 53.19 8.05 16.91
N MET A 551 52.76 9.33 16.97
CA MET A 551 53.37 10.31 17.86
C MET A 551 53.06 9.97 19.32
N VAL A 552 54.10 9.97 20.15
CA VAL A 552 53.99 9.68 21.59
C VAL A 552 54.77 10.75 22.35
N SER A 553 54.14 11.32 23.37
CA SER A 553 54.83 12.18 24.33
C SER A 553 55.98 11.42 24.99
N MET A 554 57.11 12.08 25.20
CA MET A 554 58.26 11.53 25.93
C MET A 554 58.65 12.47 27.08
N ASP A 555 59.37 11.94 28.07
CA ASP A 555 59.99 12.71 29.16
C ASP A 555 61.53 12.74 29.01
N PRO A 556 62.08 13.46 28.02
CA PRO A 556 63.52 13.48 27.78
C PRO A 556 64.32 14.18 28.89
N ILE A 557 63.67 14.96 29.75
CA ILE A 557 64.32 15.76 30.79
C ILE A 557 64.12 15.21 32.22
N GLY A 558 63.37 14.11 32.37
CA GLY A 558 63.11 13.48 33.66
C GLY A 558 62.36 14.41 34.62
N PHE A 559 61.25 15.00 34.17
CA PHE A 559 60.52 15.98 34.96
C PHE A 559 59.89 15.33 36.21
N HIS A 560 60.32 15.77 37.38
CA HIS A 560 59.79 15.32 38.67
C HIS A 560 58.94 16.43 39.29
N SER A 561 57.64 16.17 39.46
CA SER A 561 56.78 17.01 40.29
C SER A 561 56.68 16.45 41.71
N GLU A 562 56.47 17.30 42.71
CA GLU A 562 56.38 16.88 44.13
C GLU A 562 55.20 15.94 44.43
N GLU A 563 54.18 15.91 43.55
CA GLU A 563 52.96 15.12 43.75
C GLU A 563 52.98 13.77 43.02
N GLU A 564 53.52 13.71 41.79
CA GLU A 564 53.76 12.45 41.06
C GLU A 564 54.78 12.62 39.91
N PRO A 565 55.54 11.57 39.53
CA PRO A 565 56.44 11.59 38.38
C PRO A 565 55.70 11.89 37.07
N TYR A 566 56.28 12.72 36.19
CA TYR A 566 55.64 13.10 34.91
C TYR A 566 55.30 11.89 34.02
N LYS A 567 56.18 10.88 34.04
CA LYS A 567 55.93 9.60 33.37
C LYS A 567 54.65 8.91 33.84
N ASP A 568 54.39 8.91 35.15
CA ASP A 568 53.18 8.30 35.71
C ASP A 568 51.92 9.11 35.34
N ARG A 569 52.05 10.45 35.20
CA ARG A 569 50.99 11.32 34.65
C ARG A 569 50.64 10.93 33.23
N MET A 570 51.65 10.81 32.38
CA MET A 570 51.47 10.45 30.98
C MET A 570 50.80 9.08 30.86
N ASP A 571 51.30 8.07 31.56
CA ASP A 571 50.71 6.72 31.56
C ASP A 571 49.25 6.73 32.09
N SER A 572 48.95 7.59 33.07
CA SER A 572 47.59 7.78 33.59
C SER A 572 46.66 8.45 32.58
N TYR A 573 47.12 9.50 31.89
CA TYR A 573 46.35 10.19 30.86
C TYR A 573 46.12 9.31 29.62
N GLN A 574 47.16 8.65 29.11
CA GLN A 574 47.04 7.72 27.98
C GLN A 574 46.05 6.58 28.29
N ARG A 575 46.05 6.04 29.52
CA ARG A 575 45.05 5.04 29.95
C ARG A 575 43.63 5.60 30.06
N LYS A 576 43.48 6.86 30.49
CA LYS A 576 42.16 7.51 30.65
C LYS A 576 41.54 7.92 29.32
N THR A 577 42.35 8.40 28.37
CA THR A 577 41.87 8.93 27.08
C THR A 577 41.93 7.91 25.96
N GLY A 578 42.81 6.91 26.06
CA GLY A 578 43.14 5.99 24.96
C GLY A 578 43.97 6.62 23.84
N LEU A 579 44.53 7.82 24.06
CA LEU A 579 45.33 8.57 23.09
C LEU A 579 46.81 8.56 23.50
N THR A 580 47.71 8.49 22.53
CA THR A 580 49.18 8.50 22.73
C THR A 580 49.75 9.90 23.00
N GLU A 581 49.04 10.94 22.58
CA GLU A 581 49.43 12.35 22.66
C GLU A 581 48.25 13.25 23.06
N ALA A 582 48.53 14.46 23.56
CA ALA A 582 47.54 15.46 23.98
C ALA A 582 46.86 16.19 22.81
N VAL A 583 47.40 16.06 21.58
CA VAL A 583 46.88 16.67 20.36
C VAL A 583 46.60 15.58 19.33
N GLN A 584 45.42 15.64 18.72
CA GLN A 584 45.10 14.84 17.53
C GLN A 584 45.15 15.74 16.30
N THR A 585 45.82 15.29 15.24
CA THR A 585 45.85 15.96 13.95
C THR A 585 45.34 15.03 12.85
N GLY A 586 44.82 15.60 11.78
CA GLY A 586 44.20 14.82 10.71
C GLY A 586 43.37 15.67 9.76
N ILE A 587 42.89 15.03 8.70
CA ILE A 587 42.05 15.64 7.66
C ILE A 587 40.64 15.11 7.85
N GLY A 588 39.64 16.00 7.86
CA GLY A 588 38.23 15.63 7.85
C GLY A 588 37.51 16.37 6.72
N ARG A 589 36.42 15.78 6.21
CA ARG A 589 35.62 16.38 5.14
C ARG A 589 34.39 17.06 5.72
N LEU A 590 33.96 18.14 5.06
CA LEU A 590 32.71 18.83 5.32
C LEU A 590 31.81 18.65 4.11
N ASN A 591 30.52 18.43 4.32
CA ASN A 591 29.59 18.14 3.25
C ASN A 591 29.45 19.35 2.32
N VAL A 592 29.84 19.17 1.06
CA VAL A 592 29.71 20.14 -0.02
C VAL A 592 28.70 19.58 -1.01
N SER A 593 27.57 20.27 -1.16
CA SER A 593 26.47 19.77 -1.99
C SER A 593 26.75 19.96 -3.47
N ALA A 594 26.73 18.87 -4.23
CA ALA A 594 26.87 18.82 -5.69
C ALA A 594 25.93 17.75 -6.28
N SER A 595 24.62 17.86 -6.04
CA SER A 595 23.64 16.88 -6.53
C SER A 595 22.28 17.52 -6.87
N GLY A 596 21.55 16.85 -7.78
CA GLY A 596 20.28 17.32 -8.32
C GLY A 596 19.01 16.79 -7.65
N GLY A 597 19.14 15.97 -6.59
CA GLY A 597 18.02 15.39 -5.83
C GLY A 597 17.89 13.87 -5.97
N ALA A 598 16.93 13.31 -5.22
CA ALA A 598 16.58 11.89 -5.22
C ALA A 598 16.16 11.41 -6.62
N ARG A 599 16.69 10.26 -7.05
CA ARG A 599 16.30 9.63 -8.31
C ARG A 599 15.10 8.71 -8.07
N MET A 600 14.12 8.70 -8.99
CA MET A 600 12.95 7.82 -8.83
C MET A 600 13.32 6.33 -8.74
N GLN A 601 14.48 5.94 -9.30
CA GLN A 601 15.06 4.60 -9.19
C GLN A 601 15.41 4.20 -7.74
N GLU A 602 15.56 5.17 -6.83
CA GLU A 602 15.87 4.96 -5.41
C GLU A 602 14.59 4.78 -4.57
N GLY A 603 13.42 4.75 -5.22
CA GLY A 603 12.11 4.47 -4.61
C GLY A 603 11.58 5.58 -3.70
N SER A 604 10.43 5.33 -3.06
CA SER A 604 9.78 6.26 -2.12
C SER A 604 10.65 6.58 -0.89
N LEU A 605 11.55 5.67 -0.53
CA LEU A 605 12.54 5.88 0.53
C LEU A 605 13.38 7.14 0.28
N SER A 606 13.84 7.36 -0.95
CA SER A 606 14.65 8.54 -1.31
C SER A 606 13.93 9.87 -1.08
N LEU A 607 12.63 9.94 -1.39
CA LEU A 607 11.77 11.10 -1.13
C LEU A 607 11.54 11.30 0.37
N MET A 608 11.30 10.21 1.11
CA MET A 608 11.11 10.28 2.57
C MET A 608 12.37 10.73 3.31
N GLN A 609 13.58 10.41 2.80
CA GLN A 609 14.82 10.86 3.43
C GLN A 609 14.93 12.38 3.44
N MET A 610 14.47 13.07 2.39
CA MET A 610 14.51 14.54 2.35
C MET A 610 13.67 15.17 3.45
N ALA A 611 12.44 14.69 3.65
CA ALA A 611 11.56 15.17 4.71
C ALA A 611 12.15 14.89 6.11
N LYS A 612 12.76 13.71 6.30
CA LYS A 612 13.46 13.35 7.55
C LYS A 612 14.65 14.25 7.83
N ILE A 613 15.45 14.57 6.81
CA ILE A 613 16.61 15.45 6.94
C ILE A 613 16.16 16.86 7.28
N SER A 614 15.17 17.43 6.57
CA SER A 614 14.63 18.75 6.88
C SER A 614 14.03 18.83 8.28
N SER A 615 13.27 17.82 8.71
CA SER A 615 12.72 17.75 10.07
C SER A 615 13.83 17.67 11.12
N SER A 616 14.87 16.87 10.86
CA SER A 616 16.00 16.76 11.76
C SER A 616 16.72 18.11 11.87
N LEU A 617 17.03 18.78 10.76
CA LEU A 617 17.65 20.10 10.74
C LEU A 617 16.84 21.14 11.53
N TYR A 618 15.52 21.16 11.34
CA TYR A 618 14.63 22.03 12.10
C TYR A 618 14.70 21.76 13.61
N ASP A 619 14.65 20.49 14.03
CA ASP A 619 14.81 20.12 15.44
C ASP A 619 16.20 20.51 15.96
N TYR A 620 17.25 20.33 15.16
CA TYR A 620 18.63 20.72 15.51
C TYR A 620 18.77 22.24 15.70
N GLN A 621 18.21 23.05 14.80
CA GLN A 621 18.23 24.51 14.90
C GLN A 621 17.39 25.01 16.07
N SER A 622 16.15 24.52 16.22
CA SER A 622 15.20 24.99 17.24
C SER A 622 15.53 24.54 18.67
N THR A 623 16.15 23.37 18.84
CA THR A 623 16.40 22.80 20.18
C THR A 623 17.86 22.81 20.61
N LYS A 624 18.82 22.73 19.67
CA LYS A 624 20.26 22.60 19.98
C LYS A 624 21.09 23.83 19.62
N LYS A 625 20.50 24.85 18.98
CA LYS A 625 21.12 26.15 18.65
C LYS A 625 22.49 26.01 17.96
N LEU A 626 22.63 25.02 17.10
CA LEU A 626 23.86 24.84 16.32
C LEU A 626 23.82 25.71 15.07
N PHE A 627 24.93 26.38 14.80
CA PHE A 627 25.16 27.11 13.58
C PHE A 627 25.39 26.16 12.39
N TYR A 628 24.51 26.23 11.40
CA TYR A 628 24.55 25.42 10.18
C TYR A 628 24.93 26.28 8.97
N VAL A 629 26.06 25.95 8.34
CA VAL A 629 26.50 26.59 7.09
C VAL A 629 26.27 25.64 5.92
N ALA A 630 25.46 26.03 4.95
CA ALA A 630 25.24 25.27 3.72
C ALA A 630 26.20 25.73 2.62
N ILE A 631 26.99 24.81 2.04
CA ILE A 631 27.92 25.12 0.95
C ILE A 631 27.44 24.43 -0.33
N LEU A 632 27.11 25.24 -1.34
CA LEU A 632 26.45 24.81 -2.57
C LEU A 632 27.36 24.94 -3.77
N THR A 633 27.37 23.91 -4.61
CA THR A 633 28.24 23.84 -5.79
C THR A 633 27.48 23.32 -7.00
N SER A 634 28.13 23.30 -8.16
CA SER A 634 27.49 22.92 -9.42
C SER A 634 27.44 21.40 -9.62
N PRO A 635 26.28 20.81 -9.96
CA PRO A 635 24.93 21.35 -9.85
C PRO A 635 24.33 21.08 -8.46
N THR A 636 23.59 22.02 -7.89
CA THR A 636 22.73 21.76 -6.72
C THR A 636 21.29 22.05 -7.09
N THR A 637 20.48 21.00 -7.29
CA THR A 637 19.10 21.17 -7.77
C THR A 637 18.08 20.28 -7.05
N GLY A 638 16.80 20.49 -7.37
CA GLY A 638 15.73 19.58 -7.00
C GLY A 638 15.61 19.39 -5.50
N GLY A 639 15.62 18.11 -5.10
CA GLY A 639 15.42 17.74 -3.71
C GLY A 639 16.49 18.26 -2.74
N VAL A 640 17.72 18.45 -3.20
CA VAL A 640 18.78 19.02 -2.35
C VAL A 640 18.48 20.48 -2.02
N THR A 641 18.11 21.28 -3.02
CA THR A 641 17.70 22.68 -2.80
C THR A 641 16.43 22.79 -1.94
N ALA A 642 15.52 21.83 -2.05
CA ALA A 642 14.25 21.83 -1.31
C ALA A 642 14.36 21.31 0.14
N SER A 643 15.50 20.71 0.48
CA SER A 643 15.75 20.16 1.81
C SER A 643 16.94 20.88 2.45
N PHE A 644 18.03 20.19 2.75
CA PHE A 644 19.13 20.74 3.53
C PHE A 644 19.90 21.87 2.85
N GLY A 645 19.92 21.95 1.51
CA GLY A 645 20.73 22.94 0.79
C GLY A 645 20.34 24.40 1.02
N MET A 646 19.05 24.70 1.23
CA MET A 646 18.54 26.07 1.45
C MET A 646 18.13 26.34 2.91
N LEU A 647 18.43 25.43 3.83
CA LEU A 647 18.04 25.55 5.25
C LEU A 647 19.20 25.98 6.16
N GLY A 648 20.33 26.41 5.58
CA GLY A 648 21.48 26.96 6.29
C GLY A 648 21.17 28.26 7.02
N ASP A 649 21.76 28.45 8.20
CA ASP A 649 21.82 29.78 8.86
C ASP A 649 22.68 30.75 8.05
N ILE A 650 23.70 30.22 7.36
CA ILE A 650 24.46 30.90 6.31
C ILE A 650 24.54 29.97 5.09
N ILE A 651 24.16 30.48 3.92
CA ILE A 651 24.16 29.78 2.64
C ILE A 651 25.25 30.39 1.76
N ILE A 652 26.26 29.59 1.44
CA ILE A 652 27.40 29.95 0.62
C ILE A 652 27.32 29.20 -0.71
N ALA A 653 27.49 29.89 -1.83
CA ALA A 653 27.62 29.27 -3.14
C ALA A 653 29.04 29.44 -3.72
N GLU A 654 29.50 28.49 -4.53
CA GLU A 654 30.70 28.67 -5.33
C GLU A 654 30.41 29.48 -6.61
N PRO A 655 31.39 30.28 -7.09
CA PRO A 655 31.26 31.01 -8.36
C PRO A 655 30.88 30.09 -9.52
N ASN A 656 30.05 30.59 -10.43
CA ASN A 656 29.54 29.90 -11.62
C ASN A 656 28.74 28.62 -11.33
N SER A 657 28.27 28.41 -10.11
CA SER A 657 27.51 27.20 -9.78
C SER A 657 26.09 27.25 -10.32
N TYR A 658 25.61 26.11 -10.84
CA TYR A 658 24.23 25.95 -11.28
C TYR A 658 23.36 25.50 -10.09
N ILE A 659 22.47 26.39 -9.63
CA ILE A 659 21.61 26.16 -8.46
C ILE A 659 20.15 26.38 -8.83
N ALA A 660 19.27 25.38 -8.63
CA ALA A 660 17.86 25.51 -9.02
C ALA A 660 16.92 24.48 -8.39
N PHE A 661 15.71 24.88 -7.96
CA PHE A 661 14.69 23.89 -7.57
C PHE A 661 14.26 23.01 -8.75
N ALA A 662 13.99 23.59 -9.91
CA ALA A 662 13.67 22.87 -11.13
C ALA A 662 14.64 23.23 -12.26
N GLY A 663 15.09 22.23 -13.01
CA GLY A 663 15.97 22.47 -14.16
C GLY A 663 15.26 23.27 -15.27
N LYS A 664 16.02 24.03 -16.05
CA LYS A 664 15.50 24.86 -17.17
C LYS A 664 14.45 24.15 -18.02
N ARG A 665 14.76 22.93 -18.49
CA ARG A 665 13.84 22.10 -19.30
C ARG A 665 12.48 21.89 -18.62
N VAL A 666 12.45 21.62 -17.32
CA VAL A 666 11.23 21.33 -16.56
C VAL A 666 10.37 22.59 -16.41
N ILE A 667 11.01 23.73 -16.16
CA ILE A 667 10.32 25.02 -16.05
C ILE A 667 9.70 25.40 -17.40
N GLU A 668 10.47 25.29 -18.48
CA GLU A 668 10.00 25.65 -19.83
C GLU A 668 8.85 24.75 -20.29
N GLN A 669 8.91 23.44 -20.02
CA GLN A 669 7.85 22.50 -20.35
C GLN A 669 6.57 22.72 -19.52
N THR A 670 6.71 22.99 -18.23
CA THR A 670 5.56 23.13 -17.33
C THR A 670 4.86 24.48 -17.49
N LEU A 671 5.63 25.56 -17.65
CA LEU A 671 5.10 26.92 -17.64
C LEU A 671 4.98 27.54 -19.03
N ASN A 672 5.44 26.84 -20.07
CA ASN A 672 5.47 27.31 -21.46
C ASN A 672 6.13 28.70 -21.61
N LYS A 673 7.19 28.95 -20.85
CA LYS A 673 7.97 30.19 -20.81
C LYS A 673 9.44 29.89 -20.90
N THR A 674 10.19 30.65 -21.70
CA THR A 674 11.64 30.53 -21.81
C THR A 674 12.33 31.00 -20.52
N VAL A 675 13.26 30.20 -20.00
CA VAL A 675 14.08 30.58 -18.85
C VAL A 675 15.29 31.38 -19.36
N PRO A 676 15.47 32.63 -18.91
CA PRO A 676 16.61 33.46 -19.31
C PRO A 676 17.94 32.77 -19.01
N GLU A 677 18.89 32.89 -19.92
CA GLU A 677 20.22 32.32 -19.74
C GLU A 677 20.94 32.95 -18.53
N GLY A 678 21.62 32.13 -17.73
CA GLY A 678 22.27 32.58 -16.49
C GLY A 678 21.33 32.84 -15.30
N SER A 679 20.00 32.73 -15.45
CA SER A 679 19.06 33.01 -14.34
C SER A 679 19.11 32.00 -13.18
N GLN A 680 19.87 30.91 -13.36
CA GLN A 680 20.09 29.84 -12.37
C GLN A 680 21.57 29.74 -11.96
N ALA A 681 22.39 30.72 -12.36
CA ALA A 681 23.78 30.83 -11.95
C ALA A 681 23.87 31.47 -10.56
N ALA A 682 24.90 31.09 -9.81
CA ALA A 682 25.11 31.54 -8.44
C ALA A 682 25.07 33.07 -8.31
N GLU A 683 25.72 33.77 -9.24
CA GLU A 683 25.83 35.24 -9.29
C GLU A 683 24.48 35.92 -9.45
N TYR A 684 23.63 35.40 -10.33
CA TYR A 684 22.30 35.95 -10.55
C TYR A 684 21.42 35.76 -9.30
N LEU A 685 21.47 34.59 -8.70
CA LEU A 685 20.66 34.26 -7.52
C LEU A 685 21.14 35.01 -6.27
N PHE A 686 22.45 35.25 -6.13
CA PHE A 686 23.01 36.11 -5.08
C PHE A 686 22.49 37.56 -5.20
N GLN A 687 22.43 38.13 -6.41
CA GLN A 687 21.82 39.45 -6.62
C GLN A 687 20.33 39.50 -6.26
N LYS A 688 19.65 38.35 -6.25
CA LYS A 688 18.25 38.22 -5.80
C LYS A 688 18.13 37.94 -4.30
N GLY A 689 19.24 37.90 -3.56
CA GLY A 689 19.27 37.66 -2.12
C GLY A 689 19.06 36.21 -1.73
N LEU A 690 19.31 35.26 -2.63
CA LEU A 690 19.08 33.84 -2.36
C LEU A 690 20.23 33.18 -1.57
N PHE A 691 21.41 33.79 -1.55
CA PHE A 691 22.60 33.31 -0.83
C PHE A 691 23.24 34.47 -0.05
N ASP A 692 23.95 34.14 1.02
CA ASP A 692 24.63 35.11 1.87
C ASP A 692 26.00 35.50 1.31
N LEU A 693 26.70 34.53 0.69
CA LEU A 693 28.04 34.74 0.12
C LEU A 693 28.26 33.91 -1.15
N ILE A 694 29.05 34.46 -2.07
CA ILE A 694 29.72 33.70 -3.13
C ILE A 694 31.21 33.62 -2.80
N VAL A 695 31.73 32.41 -2.59
CA VAL A 695 33.10 32.22 -2.11
C VAL A 695 33.85 31.21 -2.99
N PRO A 696 34.96 31.61 -3.62
CA PRO A 696 35.86 30.67 -4.29
C PRO A 696 36.43 29.62 -3.33
N ARG A 697 36.57 28.37 -3.77
CA ARG A 697 37.03 27.22 -2.95
C ARG A 697 38.27 27.51 -2.11
N ASN A 698 39.27 28.17 -2.70
CA ASN A 698 40.54 28.48 -2.04
C ASN A 698 40.42 29.49 -0.88
N LEU A 699 39.35 30.29 -0.85
CA LEU A 699 39.07 31.27 0.20
C LEU A 699 38.06 30.74 1.24
N LEU A 700 37.43 29.59 0.98
CA LEU A 700 36.38 29.03 1.83
C LEU A 700 36.87 28.78 3.25
N LYS A 701 38.11 28.28 3.42
CA LYS A 701 38.71 28.05 4.74
C LYS A 701 38.82 29.32 5.57
N SER A 702 39.32 30.41 4.98
CA SER A 702 39.44 31.69 5.67
C SER A 702 38.06 32.28 6.01
N VAL A 703 37.10 32.18 5.10
CA VAL A 703 35.75 32.70 5.31
C VAL A 703 35.02 31.93 6.41
N LEU A 704 35.04 30.59 6.38
CA LEU A 704 34.47 29.76 7.43
C LEU A 704 35.13 30.04 8.78
N SER A 705 36.45 30.22 8.82
CA SER A 705 37.15 30.56 10.06
C SER A 705 36.70 31.88 10.66
N GLU A 706 36.46 32.91 9.84
CA GLU A 706 35.94 34.19 10.32
C GLU A 706 34.47 34.08 10.74
N LEU A 707 33.63 33.35 9.98
CA LEU A 707 32.24 33.09 10.35
C LEU A 707 32.12 32.39 11.71
N PHE A 708 32.95 31.37 11.95
CA PHE A 708 32.96 30.69 13.25
C PHE A 708 33.45 31.59 14.39
N LYS A 709 34.44 32.47 14.14
CA LYS A 709 34.85 33.47 15.14
C LYS A 709 33.71 34.43 15.46
N ILE A 710 33.04 34.96 14.44
CA ILE A 710 31.89 35.88 14.62
C ILE A 710 30.78 35.21 15.42
N HIS A 711 30.41 33.98 15.05
CA HIS A 711 29.38 33.21 15.77
C HIS A 711 29.78 32.94 17.24
N ALA A 712 31.07 32.70 17.52
CA ALA A 712 31.56 32.53 18.88
C ALA A 712 31.44 33.81 19.74
N PHE A 713 31.51 34.99 19.14
CA PHE A 713 31.33 36.28 19.84
C PHE A 713 29.86 36.70 19.96
N PHE A 714 29.03 36.36 18.98
CA PHE A 714 27.61 36.65 18.93
C PHE A 714 26.82 35.36 18.61
N PRO A 715 26.57 34.50 19.61
CA PRO A 715 25.75 33.32 19.40
C PRO A 715 24.34 33.75 18.98
N LEU A 716 23.82 33.13 17.92
CA LEU A 716 22.44 33.33 17.46
C LEU A 716 21.50 32.85 18.57
N ASN A 717 20.63 33.72 19.06
CA ASN A 717 19.74 33.46 20.21
C ASN A 717 18.65 32.44 19.92
#